data_AF-A0AAW1HET7-F1
#
_entry.id   AF-A0AAW1HET7-F1
#
_cell.length_a   1.000
_cell.length_b   1.000
_cell.length_c   1.000
_cell.angle_alpha   90.00
_cell.angle_beta   90.00
_cell.angle_gamma   90.00
#
_symmetry.space_group_name_H-M   'P 1'
#
loop_
_entity.id
_entity.type
_entity.pdbx_description
1 polymer ?
#
loop_
_entity_poly.entity_id
_entity_poly.type
_entity_poly.pdbx_seq_one_letter_code
_entity_poly.pdbx_strand_id
1 'polypeptide(L)'
;MDASACMSIAISLICILVVTFSWNIFKWLWLNPKKLEKILKNQGFQGNNYKLFYGDSIEKAQMRNQTLSKPMSHFTNDYISRSHSFYHHIVKNYGAKSFTWNGPIPVVNLSEARRMKEVLMKMNEFPKPKPSPLLKLLVTGLFDVEGHAWSQRRRLLNPAFHLEKLKLMIPAFTESMNDLINKWEKMTSTTGSCELDVGSDLYKLSADAISRVAFGSSYEEGEKIFDLLNEQLLLVQPLAASIYIPGWRFIPTKQNRRIMEIQNEIKYIIKTIINKRKNAIQGGEKPKDDLLGILLESNKQDNNSMTLEEIINECKIFYLAGQETTSTLLIWTLIMLSKHQHWQKFARDEVLNTFGSNNTPHYQGLNQLNIVTMILNEVLRLYPPVSELTRRVSKDIKVGDTILPSGVEVYLPILHIHQDEKYWGDDAKEFNPNRFIEGIFKATKGNMCFFPFGGGPRICLGLNFAMIEVKLALVLILQRFSFELSPSYAHAPAAIVTTLFNYYHLNEMMMDASTSVTFSWSIFKWVWLNPKKLEKFLRNQGFQGNNYKLLYGDSIEKAQMQNEALSKPMSHVSNDYISRSHSFYHHIVKTYGTKSFIWKGPIPVVNIWEAGIMKEVLMKMNEFPKPNTNPLLKLLATGLVGVEGQVWSQRRKLLNPAFHLEKLKLMLPAFSESVNDLINKWEEMTSKTSSCELDVCSDLHKLSADTISKVAFGSSFEEGGKIFDLLSEQLLLVLPLADSMYMPGWRFLPTKQNRRIMQIQKEIIYIIKNIIKKRKNAIQGGEKPKDDLLGILLESNEKDNNSMSLEEVVDECKVFYLAGQETTSILLTWTLILLGKHQHWQKLARDEVLNTFGSNKTPHFQDLNRLNIVTMILNEVLRLYPPVTELLRRVSKDIKVGDTILPSGVEIYLPILDIHQDGKYWGDDAKEFNPNRFNEGISKATNGNMCFFPFGGGPRICIGLNFAMVEAKLALVLILQRFSFELSPSYVHAPAVISITRPQFGAQLNIKWLHG
;
A
#
# COMPACT_ATOMS: atom_id res chain seq x y z
N MET A 1 -20.53 -13.64 35.10
CA MET A 1 -20.11 -14.90 34.44
C MET A 1 -18.62 -15.07 34.67
N ASP A 2 -18.21 -16.17 35.28
CA ASP A 2 -16.80 -16.44 35.63
C ASP A 2 -15.89 -16.36 34.41
N ALA A 3 -14.77 -15.65 34.54
CA ALA A 3 -13.75 -15.54 33.49
C ALA A 3 -13.22 -16.93 33.05
N SER A 4 -13.23 -17.90 33.95
CA SER A 4 -12.92 -19.31 33.68
C SER A 4 -13.94 -19.95 32.72
N ALA A 5 -15.24 -19.71 32.94
CA ALA A 5 -16.30 -20.23 32.06
C ALA A 5 -16.24 -19.58 30.67
N CYS A 6 -16.02 -18.27 30.59
CA CYS A 6 -15.83 -17.58 29.31
C CYS A 6 -14.59 -18.07 28.56
N MET A 7 -13.49 -18.37 29.26
CA MET A 7 -12.27 -18.91 28.67
C MET A 7 -12.46 -20.35 28.18
N SER A 8 -13.15 -21.19 28.94
CA SER A 8 -13.51 -22.56 28.52
C SER A 8 -14.44 -22.56 27.29
N ILE A 9 -15.42 -21.64 27.24
CA ILE A 9 -16.28 -21.44 26.07
C ILE A 9 -15.46 -20.96 24.87
N ALA A 10 -14.55 -20.00 25.06
CA ALA A 10 -13.68 -19.51 23.98
C ALA A 10 -12.75 -20.60 23.44
N ILE A 11 -12.14 -21.41 24.30
CA ILE A 11 -11.31 -22.56 23.90
C ILE A 11 -12.16 -23.59 23.15
N SER A 12 -13.36 -23.90 23.64
CA SER A 12 -14.28 -24.83 22.98
C SER A 12 -14.71 -24.32 21.60
N LEU A 13 -15.00 -23.03 21.47
CA LEU A 13 -15.31 -22.39 20.18
C LEU A 13 -14.10 -22.42 19.23
N ILE A 14 -12.89 -22.18 19.72
CA ILE A 14 -11.67 -22.30 18.92
C ILE A 14 -11.44 -23.74 18.47
N CYS A 15 -11.63 -24.73 19.35
CA CYS A 15 -11.53 -26.14 19.01
C CYS A 15 -12.58 -26.54 17.96
N ILE A 16 -13.83 -26.10 18.10
CA ILE A 16 -14.88 -26.31 17.09
C ILE A 16 -14.48 -25.66 15.76
N LEU A 17 -13.96 -24.43 15.78
CA LEU A 17 -13.47 -23.75 14.57
C LEU A 17 -12.32 -24.50 13.91
N VAL A 18 -11.36 -25.00 14.69
CA VAL A 18 -10.22 -25.78 14.17
C VAL A 18 -10.68 -27.11 13.59
N VAL A 19 -11.57 -27.84 14.27
CA VAL A 19 -12.11 -29.12 13.79
C VAL A 19 -12.96 -28.93 12.54
N THR A 20 -13.87 -27.95 12.54
CA THR A 20 -14.71 -27.65 11.37
C THR A 20 -13.87 -27.18 10.18
N PHE A 21 -12.85 -26.34 10.41
CA PHE A 21 -11.91 -25.92 9.38
C PHE A 21 -11.11 -27.09 8.83
N SER A 22 -10.58 -27.96 9.70
CA SER A 22 -9.82 -29.16 9.32
C SER A 22 -10.69 -30.16 8.54
N TRP A 23 -11.94 -30.35 8.96
CA TRP A 23 -12.91 -31.19 8.26
C TRP A 23 -13.26 -30.63 6.87
N ASN A 24 -13.47 -29.31 6.77
CA ASN A 24 -13.73 -28.66 5.49
C ASN A 24 -12.53 -28.78 4.53
N ILE A 25 -11.31 -28.63 5.03
CA ILE A 25 -10.08 -28.87 4.26
C ILE A 25 -10.00 -30.32 3.80
N PHE A 26 -10.22 -31.29 4.69
CA PHE A 26 -10.21 -32.72 4.34
C PHE A 26 -11.27 -33.05 3.28
N LYS A 27 -12.49 -32.54 3.44
CA LYS A 27 -13.56 -32.71 2.46
C LYS A 27 -13.19 -32.12 1.10
N TRP A 28 -12.60 -30.93 1.07
CA TRP A 28 -12.19 -30.24 -0.15
C TRP A 28 -10.99 -30.90 -0.83
N LEU A 29 -9.96 -31.31 -0.08
CA LEU A 29 -8.72 -31.87 -0.61
C LEU A 29 -8.79 -33.37 -0.92
N TRP A 30 -9.71 -34.14 -0.33
CA TRP A 30 -9.74 -35.59 -0.49
C TRP A 30 -11.10 -36.14 -0.90
N LEU A 31 -12.15 -35.92 -0.08
CA LEU A 31 -13.46 -36.55 -0.31
C LEU A 31 -14.12 -36.06 -1.62
N ASN A 32 -14.12 -34.76 -1.86
CA ASN A 32 -14.72 -34.17 -3.06
C ASN A 32 -14.00 -34.61 -4.34
N PRO A 33 -12.65 -34.53 -4.46
CA PRO A 33 -11.91 -35.07 -5.59
C PRO A 33 -12.26 -36.53 -5.86
N LYS A 34 -12.22 -37.41 -4.86
CA LYS A 34 -12.52 -38.84 -5.03
C LYS A 34 -13.96 -39.10 -5.46
N LYS A 35 -14.91 -38.33 -4.94
CA LYS A 35 -16.32 -38.39 -5.37
C LYS A 35 -16.45 -38.02 -6.85
N LEU A 36 -15.87 -36.90 -7.26
CA LEU A 36 -15.94 -36.41 -8.66
C LEU A 36 -15.21 -37.36 -9.61
N GLU A 37 -14.04 -37.89 -9.22
CA GLU A 37 -13.29 -38.89 -9.97
C GLU A 37 -14.16 -40.12 -10.28
N LYS A 38 -14.87 -40.64 -9.27
CA LYS A 38 -15.79 -41.78 -9.44
C LYS A 38 -16.95 -41.44 -10.38
N ILE A 39 -17.56 -40.27 -10.25
CA ILE A 39 -18.67 -39.84 -11.11
C ILE A 39 -18.22 -39.72 -12.57
N LEU A 40 -17.05 -39.14 -12.83
CA LEU A 40 -16.50 -38.99 -14.18
C LEU A 40 -16.15 -40.34 -14.80
N LYS A 41 -15.46 -41.22 -14.05
CA LYS A 41 -15.13 -42.58 -14.50
C LYS A 41 -16.38 -43.42 -14.82
N ASN A 42 -17.42 -43.34 -13.99
CA ASN A 42 -18.70 -44.02 -14.25
C ASN A 42 -19.41 -43.51 -15.51
N GLN A 43 -19.16 -42.27 -15.93
CA GLN A 43 -19.66 -41.72 -17.19
C GLN A 43 -18.75 -42.01 -18.39
N GLY A 44 -17.69 -42.81 -18.21
CA GLY A 44 -16.77 -43.21 -19.27
C GLY A 44 -15.65 -42.22 -19.55
N PHE A 45 -15.39 -41.25 -18.66
CA PHE A 45 -14.17 -40.44 -18.75
C PHE A 45 -12.97 -41.18 -18.20
N GLN A 46 -11.83 -41.06 -18.87
CA GLN A 46 -10.56 -41.62 -18.44
C GLN A 46 -9.53 -40.53 -18.15
N GLY A 47 -8.60 -40.79 -17.23
CA GLY A 47 -7.63 -39.77 -16.81
C GLY A 47 -6.76 -40.25 -15.67
N ASN A 48 -5.78 -39.43 -15.32
CA ASN A 48 -4.88 -39.69 -14.20
C ASN A 48 -5.67 -39.81 -12.88
N ASN A 49 -5.17 -40.64 -11.96
CA ASN A 49 -5.70 -40.68 -10.61
C ASN A 49 -5.33 -39.38 -9.86
N TYR A 50 -6.25 -38.89 -9.02
CA TYR A 50 -6.01 -37.69 -8.23
C TYR A 50 -4.79 -37.83 -7.31
N LYS A 51 -3.86 -36.86 -7.39
CA LYS A 51 -2.71 -36.69 -6.50
C LYS A 51 -2.98 -35.56 -5.53
N LEU A 52 -2.83 -35.83 -4.23
CA LEU A 52 -3.14 -34.88 -3.15
C LEU A 52 -2.39 -33.55 -3.37
N PHE A 53 -3.10 -32.44 -3.11
CA PHE A 53 -2.66 -31.05 -3.30
C PHE A 53 -2.51 -30.59 -4.76
N TYR A 54 -1.69 -31.25 -5.55
CA TYR A 54 -1.26 -30.67 -6.83
C TYR A 54 -2.01 -31.22 -8.05
N GLY A 55 -2.67 -32.37 -7.94
CA GLY A 55 -3.24 -33.03 -9.11
C GLY A 55 -2.16 -33.30 -10.16
N ASP A 56 -2.38 -32.83 -11.39
CA ASP A 56 -1.42 -32.99 -12.49
C ASP A 56 -0.54 -31.74 -12.72
N SER A 57 -0.65 -30.70 -11.88
CA SER A 57 0.02 -29.41 -12.10
C SER A 57 1.55 -29.53 -12.23
N ILE A 58 2.18 -30.44 -11.49
CA ILE A 58 3.63 -30.67 -11.52
C ILE A 58 4.06 -31.31 -12.85
N GLU A 59 3.37 -32.38 -13.28
CA GLU A 59 3.67 -33.07 -14.53
C GLU A 59 3.42 -32.16 -15.74
N LYS A 60 2.33 -31.38 -15.70
CA LYS A 60 2.02 -30.36 -16.71
C LYS A 60 3.15 -29.35 -16.86
N ALA A 61 3.74 -28.89 -15.75
CA ALA A 61 4.87 -27.96 -15.77
C ALA A 61 6.17 -28.62 -16.29
N GLN A 62 6.47 -29.85 -15.86
CA GLN A 62 7.65 -30.58 -16.30
C GLN A 62 7.64 -30.87 -17.81
N MET A 63 6.53 -31.40 -18.34
CA MET A 63 6.39 -31.66 -19.78
C MET A 63 6.51 -30.38 -20.61
N ARG A 64 5.95 -29.27 -20.13
CA ARG A 64 6.11 -27.98 -20.79
C ARG A 64 7.57 -27.51 -20.83
N ASN A 65 8.29 -27.57 -19.71
CA ASN A 65 9.69 -27.13 -19.68
C ASN A 65 10.57 -27.98 -20.60
N GLN A 66 10.37 -29.30 -20.58
CA GLN A 66 11.07 -30.21 -21.48
C GLN A 66 10.80 -29.86 -22.94
N THR A 67 9.53 -29.69 -23.31
CA THR A 67 9.17 -29.35 -24.70
C THR A 67 9.67 -27.97 -25.09
N LEU A 68 9.47 -26.92 -24.28
CA LEU A 68 9.87 -25.55 -24.61
C LEU A 68 11.38 -25.30 -24.59
N SER A 69 12.19 -26.16 -23.98
CA SER A 69 13.66 -25.98 -23.83
C SER A 69 14.46 -25.90 -25.14
N LYS A 70 13.91 -26.44 -26.24
CA LYS A 70 14.56 -26.43 -27.55
C LYS A 70 13.58 -25.99 -28.64
N PRO A 71 14.04 -25.34 -29.72
CA PRO A 71 13.21 -25.05 -30.90
C PRO A 71 12.88 -26.35 -31.66
N MET A 72 11.94 -26.27 -32.60
CA MET A 72 11.58 -27.39 -33.48
C MET A 72 12.65 -27.55 -34.57
N SER A 73 12.89 -28.79 -35.01
CA SER A 73 13.92 -29.12 -36.02
C SER A 73 13.61 -28.65 -37.43
N HIS A 74 12.33 -28.38 -37.72
CA HIS A 74 11.85 -27.89 -39.00
C HIS A 74 10.55 -27.09 -38.80
N PHE A 75 10.26 -26.19 -39.73
CA PHE A 75 9.02 -25.40 -39.72
C PHE A 75 7.82 -26.32 -39.99
N THR A 76 6.86 -26.37 -39.08
CA THR A 76 5.59 -27.10 -39.25
C THR A 76 4.51 -26.44 -38.41
N ASN A 77 3.28 -26.40 -38.92
CA ASN A 77 2.14 -25.91 -38.16
C ASN A 77 1.58 -26.97 -37.19
N ASP A 78 2.10 -28.20 -37.20
CA ASP A 78 1.77 -29.25 -36.22
C ASP A 78 2.60 -29.09 -34.93
N TYR A 79 2.24 -28.07 -34.15
CA TYR A 79 2.94 -27.71 -32.92
C TYR A 79 2.11 -27.97 -31.65
N ILE A 80 0.99 -28.69 -31.75
CA ILE A 80 0.13 -29.01 -30.59
C ILE A 80 0.91 -29.80 -29.53
N SER A 81 1.72 -30.78 -29.95
CA SER A 81 2.56 -31.60 -29.07
C SER A 81 3.61 -30.79 -28.31
N ARG A 82 4.00 -29.61 -28.85
CA ARG A 82 4.89 -28.65 -28.21
C ARG A 82 4.14 -27.70 -27.28
N SER A 83 3.13 -26.99 -27.81
CA SER A 83 2.43 -25.92 -27.09
C SER A 83 1.52 -26.43 -25.98
N HIS A 84 0.88 -27.58 -26.18
CA HIS A 84 -0.09 -28.21 -25.29
C HIS A 84 0.32 -29.64 -24.92
N SER A 85 1.63 -29.87 -24.73
CA SER A 85 2.24 -31.20 -24.55
C SER A 85 1.50 -32.12 -23.58
N PHE A 86 1.15 -31.61 -22.40
CA PHE A 86 0.42 -32.38 -21.39
C PHE A 86 -0.98 -32.80 -21.84
N TYR A 87 -1.80 -31.87 -22.38
CA TYR A 87 -3.14 -32.21 -22.85
C TYR A 87 -3.11 -33.11 -24.08
N HIS A 88 -2.16 -32.87 -24.99
CA HIS A 88 -1.93 -33.74 -26.13
C HIS A 88 -1.59 -35.17 -25.69
N HIS A 89 -0.72 -35.33 -24.68
CA HIS A 89 -0.39 -36.62 -24.08
C HIS A 89 -1.61 -37.32 -23.45
N ILE A 90 -2.43 -36.57 -22.71
CA ILE A 90 -3.65 -37.10 -22.07
C ILE A 90 -4.65 -37.58 -23.12
N VAL A 91 -4.90 -36.80 -24.17
CA VAL A 91 -5.81 -37.20 -25.26
C VAL A 91 -5.26 -38.40 -26.03
N LYS A 92 -3.96 -38.49 -26.25
CA LYS A 92 -3.33 -39.64 -26.90
C LYS A 92 -3.48 -40.94 -26.08
N ASN A 93 -3.38 -40.86 -24.76
CA ASN A 93 -3.45 -42.03 -23.88
C ASN A 93 -4.89 -42.47 -23.55
N TYR A 94 -5.79 -41.50 -23.34
CA TYR A 94 -7.13 -41.74 -22.80
C TYR A 94 -8.27 -41.40 -23.79
N GLY A 95 -7.93 -40.88 -24.96
CA GLY A 95 -8.88 -40.45 -25.98
C GLY A 95 -9.53 -39.09 -25.70
N ALA A 96 -10.48 -38.71 -26.57
CA ALA A 96 -11.21 -37.45 -26.50
C ALA A 96 -12.04 -37.30 -25.21
N LYS A 97 -12.56 -38.40 -24.67
CA LYS A 97 -13.35 -38.41 -23.43
C LYS A 97 -12.44 -38.57 -22.21
N SER A 98 -11.59 -37.58 -21.99
CA SER A 98 -10.58 -37.59 -20.93
C SER A 98 -10.73 -36.44 -19.92
N PHE A 99 -10.07 -36.58 -18.77
CA PHE A 99 -9.99 -35.51 -17.77
C PHE A 99 -8.60 -35.46 -17.11
N THR A 100 -8.25 -34.29 -16.59
CA THR A 100 -7.00 -34.01 -15.86
C THR A 100 -7.31 -33.35 -14.51
N TRP A 101 -6.29 -33.06 -13.70
CA TRP A 101 -6.45 -32.39 -12.41
C TRP A 101 -5.72 -31.05 -12.33
N ASN A 102 -6.46 -30.01 -11.92
CA ASN A 102 -5.92 -28.72 -11.52
C ASN A 102 -6.06 -28.59 -9.99
N GLY A 103 -5.00 -28.95 -9.25
CA GLY A 103 -5.11 -29.17 -7.81
C GLY A 103 -6.21 -30.19 -7.48
N PRO A 104 -7.15 -29.90 -6.57
CA PRO A 104 -8.26 -30.80 -6.24
C PRO A 104 -9.44 -30.75 -7.22
N ILE A 105 -9.36 -29.96 -8.29
CA ILE A 105 -10.47 -29.76 -9.23
C ILE A 105 -10.20 -30.59 -10.50
N PRO A 106 -11.09 -31.53 -10.87
CA PRO A 106 -10.97 -32.22 -12.13
C PRO A 106 -11.38 -31.29 -13.28
N VAL A 107 -10.64 -31.39 -14.39
CA VAL A 107 -10.82 -30.61 -15.61
C VAL A 107 -11.14 -31.58 -16.75
N VAL A 108 -12.37 -31.55 -17.25
CA VAL A 108 -12.88 -32.44 -18.30
C VAL A 108 -12.56 -31.86 -19.67
N ASN A 109 -11.97 -32.66 -20.55
CA ASN A 109 -11.71 -32.29 -21.93
C ASN A 109 -13.00 -32.35 -22.77
N LEU A 110 -13.33 -31.26 -23.47
CA LEU A 110 -14.45 -31.18 -24.41
C LEU A 110 -13.94 -30.80 -25.80
N SER A 111 -13.41 -31.76 -26.55
CA SER A 111 -12.82 -31.56 -27.88
C SER A 111 -13.82 -31.60 -29.06
N GLU A 112 -15.14 -31.54 -28.80
CA GLU A 112 -16.16 -31.50 -29.86
C GLU A 112 -16.73 -30.08 -30.04
N ALA A 113 -16.71 -29.56 -31.27
CA ALA A 113 -17.12 -28.18 -31.58
C ALA A 113 -18.55 -27.85 -31.13
N ARG A 114 -19.49 -28.79 -31.29
CA ARG A 114 -20.89 -28.63 -30.86
C ARG A 114 -21.01 -28.47 -29.33
N ARG A 115 -20.26 -29.26 -28.56
CA ARG A 115 -20.24 -29.16 -27.09
C ARG A 115 -19.55 -27.89 -26.62
N MET A 116 -18.46 -27.47 -27.26
CA MET A 116 -17.83 -26.17 -26.97
C MET A 116 -18.80 -25.01 -27.19
N LYS A 117 -19.54 -25.01 -28.30
CA LYS A 117 -20.58 -24.01 -28.56
C LYS A 117 -21.66 -24.00 -27.46
N GLU A 118 -22.16 -25.18 -27.07
CA GLU A 118 -23.16 -25.29 -26.01
C GLU A 118 -22.67 -24.66 -24.70
N VAL A 119 -21.44 -24.98 -24.28
CA VAL A 119 -20.79 -24.40 -23.08
C VAL A 119 -20.67 -22.88 -23.20
N LEU A 120 -20.22 -22.37 -24.34
CA LEU A 120 -20.01 -20.93 -24.56
C LEU A 120 -21.33 -20.13 -24.61
N MET A 121 -22.45 -20.77 -24.99
CA MET A 121 -23.78 -20.14 -24.98
C MET A 121 -24.41 -20.08 -23.58
N LYS A 122 -24.10 -21.04 -22.70
CA LYS A 122 -24.66 -21.17 -21.35
C LYS A 122 -23.77 -20.50 -20.29
N MET A 123 -23.47 -19.21 -20.45
CA MET A 123 -22.45 -18.52 -19.64
C MET A 123 -22.71 -18.49 -18.12
N ASN A 124 -23.97 -18.55 -17.68
CA ASN A 124 -24.33 -18.53 -16.26
C ASN A 124 -24.12 -19.91 -15.59
N GLU A 125 -24.27 -20.97 -16.37
CA GLU A 125 -24.01 -22.36 -15.97
C GLU A 125 -22.51 -22.69 -16.02
N PHE A 126 -21.78 -21.99 -16.88
CA PHE A 126 -20.34 -22.13 -17.09
C PHE A 126 -19.58 -20.82 -16.85
N PRO A 127 -19.55 -20.28 -15.61
CA PRO A 127 -18.71 -19.12 -15.29
C PRO A 127 -17.21 -19.41 -15.47
N LYS A 128 -16.38 -18.37 -15.46
CA LYS A 128 -14.93 -18.55 -15.42
C LYS A 128 -14.47 -19.19 -14.09
N PRO A 129 -13.37 -19.97 -14.09
CA PRO A 129 -12.73 -20.39 -12.85
C PRO A 129 -12.40 -19.20 -11.96
N LYS A 130 -12.54 -19.36 -10.64
CA LYS A 130 -12.22 -18.29 -9.69
C LYS A 130 -10.69 -18.19 -9.55
N PRO A 131 -10.06 -17.07 -9.95
CA PRO A 131 -8.62 -16.91 -9.78
C PRO A 131 -8.26 -16.80 -8.30
N SER A 132 -7.01 -17.13 -7.95
CA SER A 132 -6.49 -16.82 -6.62
C SER A 132 -6.55 -15.31 -6.37
N PRO A 133 -6.65 -14.83 -5.13
CA PRO A 133 -6.75 -13.40 -4.85
C PRO A 133 -5.59 -12.56 -5.37
N LEU A 134 -4.39 -13.12 -5.53
CA LEU A 134 -3.24 -12.43 -6.11
C LEU A 134 -3.33 -12.39 -7.64
N LEU A 135 -3.72 -13.50 -8.28
CA LEU A 135 -3.97 -13.53 -9.73
C LEU A 135 -5.12 -12.59 -10.12
N LYS A 136 -6.13 -12.46 -9.25
CA LYS A 136 -7.25 -11.52 -9.44
C LYS A 136 -6.78 -10.07 -9.59
N LEU A 137 -5.63 -9.69 -9.02
CA LEU A 137 -5.09 -8.34 -9.10
C LEU A 137 -4.61 -7.99 -10.51
N LEU A 138 -4.25 -8.98 -11.34
CA LEU A 138 -3.84 -8.77 -12.72
C LEU A 138 -5.05 -8.55 -13.65
N VAL A 139 -6.09 -9.38 -13.52
CA VAL A 139 -7.18 -9.49 -14.52
C VAL A 139 -8.54 -8.99 -14.03
N THR A 140 -8.55 -7.98 -13.14
CA THR A 140 -9.79 -7.38 -12.60
C THR A 140 -10.48 -6.50 -13.65
N GLY A 141 -11.79 -6.65 -13.86
CA GLY A 141 -12.56 -5.85 -14.83
C GLY A 141 -13.69 -6.64 -15.49
N LEU A 142 -14.09 -6.25 -16.70
CA LEU A 142 -15.02 -7.00 -17.56
C LEU A 142 -14.59 -8.48 -17.72
N PHE A 143 -13.30 -8.76 -17.59
CA PHE A 143 -12.76 -10.11 -17.68
C PHE A 143 -13.24 -11.04 -16.57
N ASP A 144 -13.22 -10.64 -15.28
CA ASP A 144 -13.47 -11.54 -14.15
C ASP A 144 -14.87 -11.44 -13.54
N VAL A 145 -15.65 -10.40 -13.86
CA VAL A 145 -17.03 -10.28 -13.39
C VAL A 145 -17.97 -11.28 -14.07
N GLU A 146 -19.00 -11.68 -13.33
CA GLU A 146 -20.01 -12.67 -13.71
C GLU A 146 -21.44 -12.12 -13.48
N GLY A 147 -22.44 -12.74 -14.10
CA GLY A 147 -23.86 -12.42 -13.88
C GLY A 147 -24.23 -10.96 -14.24
N HIS A 148 -25.07 -10.33 -13.41
CA HIS A 148 -25.60 -8.98 -13.65
C HIS A 148 -24.49 -7.93 -13.80
N ALA A 149 -23.44 -8.01 -12.98
CA ALA A 149 -22.31 -7.09 -13.05
C ALA A 149 -21.59 -7.18 -14.41
N TRP A 150 -21.41 -8.40 -14.94
CA TRP A 150 -20.85 -8.57 -16.28
C TRP A 150 -21.74 -7.98 -17.37
N SER A 151 -23.06 -8.25 -17.34
CA SER A 151 -23.98 -7.71 -18.35
C SER A 151 -24.02 -6.18 -18.33
N GLN A 152 -23.99 -5.58 -17.14
CA GLN A 152 -23.94 -4.13 -16.98
C GLN A 152 -22.64 -3.54 -17.57
N ARG A 153 -21.47 -4.09 -17.18
CA ARG A 153 -20.19 -3.62 -17.71
C ARG A 153 -20.07 -3.79 -19.21
N ARG A 154 -20.52 -4.93 -19.74
CA ARG A 154 -20.54 -5.18 -21.19
C ARG A 154 -21.43 -4.17 -21.92
N ARG A 155 -22.61 -3.87 -21.38
CA ARG A 155 -23.54 -2.87 -21.96
C ARG A 155 -22.91 -1.48 -22.01
N LEU A 156 -22.21 -1.06 -20.94
CA LEU A 156 -21.56 0.25 -20.86
C LEU A 156 -20.36 0.36 -21.83
N LEU A 157 -19.63 -0.73 -22.03
CA LEU A 157 -18.42 -0.74 -22.86
C LEU A 157 -18.69 -0.98 -24.35
N ASN A 158 -19.76 -1.71 -24.70
CA ASN A 158 -20.11 -2.04 -26.09
C ASN A 158 -20.10 -0.82 -27.05
N PRO A 159 -20.63 0.37 -26.67
CA PRO A 159 -20.64 1.52 -27.56
C PRO A 159 -19.27 1.95 -28.09
N ALA A 160 -18.22 1.81 -27.28
CA ALA A 160 -16.85 2.18 -27.66
C ALA A 160 -16.24 1.29 -28.76
N PHE A 161 -16.82 0.11 -28.98
CA PHE A 161 -16.35 -0.87 -29.95
C PHE A 161 -17.30 -1.03 -31.15
N HIS A 162 -18.28 -0.14 -31.30
CA HIS A 162 -19.08 -0.05 -32.52
C HIS A 162 -18.25 0.47 -33.69
N LEU A 163 -18.51 -0.06 -34.89
CA LEU A 163 -17.77 0.27 -36.10
C LEU A 163 -17.71 1.78 -36.38
N GLU A 164 -18.80 2.52 -36.15
CA GLU A 164 -18.82 3.97 -36.36
C GLU A 164 -17.83 4.72 -35.44
N LYS A 165 -17.62 4.26 -34.20
CA LYS A 165 -16.62 4.82 -33.30
C LYS A 165 -15.20 4.38 -33.68
N LEU A 166 -15.04 3.11 -34.06
CA LEU A 166 -13.74 2.57 -34.51
C LEU A 166 -13.20 3.28 -35.77
N LYS A 167 -14.08 3.72 -36.69
CA LYS A 167 -13.68 4.53 -37.87
C LYS A 167 -12.94 5.81 -37.49
N LEU A 168 -13.36 6.46 -36.40
CA LEU A 168 -12.75 7.71 -35.92
C LEU A 168 -11.34 7.49 -35.35
N MET A 169 -10.97 6.24 -35.07
CA MET A 169 -9.69 5.87 -34.47
C MET A 169 -8.59 5.60 -35.51
N ILE A 170 -8.94 5.49 -36.79
CA ILE A 170 -8.00 5.20 -37.89
C ILE A 170 -6.81 6.16 -37.92
N PRO A 171 -6.98 7.50 -37.82
CA PRO A 171 -5.84 8.42 -37.82
C PRO A 171 -4.83 8.12 -36.72
N ALA A 172 -5.29 7.79 -35.51
CA ALA A 172 -4.43 7.46 -34.37
C ALA A 172 -3.70 6.12 -34.56
N PHE A 173 -4.35 5.12 -35.16
CA PHE A 173 -3.69 3.88 -35.55
C PHE A 173 -2.59 4.12 -36.59
N THR A 174 -2.90 4.89 -37.64
CA THR A 174 -1.94 5.21 -38.70
C THR A 174 -0.74 5.96 -38.14
N GLU A 175 -0.95 6.91 -37.23
CA GLU A 175 0.14 7.65 -36.58
C GLU A 175 1.09 6.71 -35.83
N SER A 176 0.54 5.79 -35.03
CA SER A 176 1.32 4.77 -34.32
C SER A 176 2.17 3.91 -35.25
N MET A 177 1.60 3.55 -36.41
CA MET A 177 2.26 2.71 -37.39
C MET A 177 3.34 3.46 -38.18
N ASN A 178 3.16 4.76 -38.43
CA ASN A 178 4.16 5.54 -39.16
C ASN A 178 5.50 5.57 -38.43
N ASP A 179 5.51 5.62 -37.10
CA ASP A 179 6.75 5.57 -36.30
C ASP A 179 7.52 4.25 -36.55
N LEU A 180 6.80 3.12 -36.59
CA LEU A 180 7.36 1.81 -36.92
C LEU A 180 7.89 1.77 -38.36
N ILE A 181 7.10 2.23 -39.33
CA ILE A 181 7.47 2.24 -40.75
C ILE A 181 8.72 3.10 -40.97
N ASN A 182 8.76 4.32 -40.42
CA ASN A 182 9.90 5.22 -40.50
C ASN A 182 11.17 4.59 -39.91
N LYS A 183 11.04 3.89 -38.79
CA LYS A 183 12.17 3.14 -38.19
C LYS A 183 12.70 2.08 -39.15
N TRP A 184 11.81 1.26 -39.73
CA TRP A 184 12.20 0.20 -40.65
C TRP A 184 12.75 0.74 -41.99
N GLU A 185 12.20 1.84 -42.52
CA GLU A 185 12.71 2.54 -43.70
C GLU A 185 14.13 3.07 -43.45
N LYS A 186 14.38 3.66 -42.28
CA LYS A 186 15.73 4.13 -41.90
C LYS A 186 16.73 2.98 -41.79
N MET A 187 16.32 1.82 -41.27
CA MET A 187 17.19 0.64 -41.18
C MET A 187 17.50 0.06 -42.57
N THR A 188 16.49 -0.03 -43.44
CA THR A 188 16.63 -0.60 -44.79
C THR A 188 17.33 0.33 -45.78
N SER A 189 17.16 1.65 -45.66
CA SER A 189 17.80 2.64 -46.55
C SER A 189 19.34 2.61 -46.56
N THR A 190 19.96 2.08 -45.51
CA THR A 190 21.43 2.00 -45.40
C THR A 190 22.04 0.86 -46.22
N THR A 191 21.30 -0.22 -46.47
CA THR A 191 21.84 -1.49 -47.01
C THR A 191 20.95 -2.15 -48.07
N GLY A 192 19.75 -1.60 -48.34
CA GLY A 192 18.74 -2.17 -49.25
C GLY A 192 17.89 -3.29 -48.62
N SER A 193 18.45 -4.03 -47.66
CA SER A 193 17.76 -5.09 -46.89
C SER A 193 18.41 -5.23 -45.52
N CYS A 194 17.63 -5.50 -44.47
CA CYS A 194 18.17 -5.77 -43.14
C CYS A 194 17.47 -6.96 -42.47
N GLU A 195 18.21 -7.72 -41.66
CA GLU A 195 17.64 -8.71 -40.74
C GLU A 195 17.10 -8.01 -39.50
N LEU A 196 15.89 -8.39 -39.06
CA LEU A 196 15.18 -7.74 -37.97
C LEU A 196 14.35 -8.74 -37.15
N ASP A 197 14.44 -8.64 -35.82
CA ASP A 197 13.44 -9.23 -34.91
C ASP A 197 12.23 -8.29 -34.78
N VAL A 198 11.16 -8.62 -35.50
CA VAL A 198 9.91 -7.84 -35.52
C VAL A 198 9.09 -7.97 -34.23
N GLY A 199 9.38 -8.94 -33.36
CA GLY A 199 8.54 -9.23 -32.20
C GLY A 199 8.44 -8.04 -31.25
N SER A 200 9.58 -7.52 -30.81
CA SER A 200 9.63 -6.36 -29.90
C SER A 200 8.96 -5.11 -30.49
N ASP A 201 9.12 -4.90 -31.79
CA ASP A 201 8.56 -3.76 -32.51
C ASP A 201 7.04 -3.83 -32.64
N LEU A 202 6.50 -5.02 -32.95
CA LEU A 202 5.05 -5.23 -33.02
C LEU A 202 4.38 -5.20 -31.64
N TYR A 203 5.09 -5.62 -30.58
CA TYR A 203 4.62 -5.43 -29.20
C TYR A 203 4.51 -3.95 -28.81
N LYS A 204 5.47 -3.13 -29.23
CA LYS A 204 5.43 -1.67 -29.03
C LYS A 204 4.33 -1.03 -29.85
N LEU A 205 4.16 -1.45 -31.11
CA LEU A 205 3.11 -0.96 -31.99
C LEU A 205 1.72 -1.11 -31.36
N SER A 206 1.34 -2.34 -30.97
CA SER A 206 0.00 -2.56 -30.41
C SER A 206 -0.21 -1.87 -29.06
N ALA A 207 0.87 -1.68 -28.29
CA ALA A 207 0.84 -0.90 -27.06
C ALA A 207 0.63 0.60 -27.29
N ASP A 208 1.29 1.19 -28.28
CA ASP A 208 1.08 2.59 -28.65
C ASP A 208 -0.32 2.80 -29.25
N ALA A 209 -0.73 1.90 -30.14
CA ALA A 209 -2.06 1.90 -30.75
C ALA A 209 -3.18 1.93 -29.69
N ILE A 210 -3.17 1.02 -28.72
CA ILE A 210 -4.17 1.02 -27.64
C ILE A 210 -4.05 2.26 -26.74
N SER A 211 -2.83 2.77 -26.49
CA SER A 211 -2.60 3.97 -25.67
C SER A 211 -3.25 5.22 -26.31
N ARG A 212 -2.99 5.43 -27.60
CA ARG A 212 -3.55 6.56 -28.37
C ARG A 212 -5.06 6.44 -28.51
N VAL A 213 -5.54 5.26 -28.88
CA VAL A 213 -6.93 5.07 -29.25
C VAL A 213 -7.87 4.94 -28.04
N ALA A 214 -7.44 4.26 -26.98
CA ALA A 214 -8.29 4.08 -25.80
C ALA A 214 -8.16 5.22 -24.78
N PHE A 215 -6.99 5.85 -24.68
CA PHE A 215 -6.70 6.81 -23.61
C PHE A 215 -6.30 8.20 -24.10
N GLY A 216 -6.15 8.41 -25.41
CA GLY A 216 -5.74 9.68 -26.01
C GLY A 216 -4.40 10.19 -25.48
N SER A 217 -3.52 9.26 -25.10
CA SER A 217 -2.16 9.47 -24.58
C SER A 217 -1.13 8.91 -25.55
N SER A 218 0.13 9.35 -25.48
CA SER A 218 1.24 8.76 -26.25
C SER A 218 1.69 7.43 -25.62
N TYR A 219 2.40 6.60 -26.39
CA TYR A 219 3.11 5.42 -25.89
C TYR A 219 3.93 5.72 -24.63
N GLU A 220 4.63 6.86 -24.58
CA GLU A 220 5.51 7.25 -23.47
C GLU A 220 4.75 7.39 -22.14
N GLU A 221 3.49 7.87 -22.15
CA GLU A 221 2.65 7.93 -20.95
C GLU A 221 2.17 6.52 -20.52
N GLY A 222 2.09 5.56 -21.45
CA GLY A 222 1.62 4.19 -21.25
C GLY A 222 2.71 3.13 -21.03
N GLU A 223 3.95 3.37 -21.47
CA GLU A 223 5.08 2.41 -21.47
C GLU A 223 5.31 1.82 -20.07
N LYS A 224 5.35 2.69 -19.06
CA LYS A 224 5.50 2.26 -17.66
C LYS A 224 4.36 1.36 -17.19
N ILE A 225 3.13 1.55 -17.68
CA ILE A 225 1.99 0.68 -17.33
C ILE A 225 2.21 -0.72 -17.90
N PHE A 226 2.66 -0.82 -19.15
CA PHE A 226 2.94 -2.10 -19.80
C PHE A 226 4.09 -2.86 -19.13
N ASP A 227 5.19 -2.18 -18.81
CA ASP A 227 6.32 -2.79 -18.10
C ASP A 227 5.90 -3.36 -16.75
N LEU A 228 5.12 -2.58 -15.99
CA LEU A 228 4.58 -3.00 -14.71
C LEU A 228 3.58 -4.16 -14.85
N LEU A 229 2.73 -4.16 -15.87
CA LEU A 229 1.80 -5.25 -16.14
C LEU A 229 2.54 -6.54 -16.53
N ASN A 230 3.58 -6.44 -17.34
CA ASN A 230 4.44 -7.56 -17.74
C ASN A 230 5.20 -8.13 -16.54
N GLU A 231 5.78 -7.28 -15.70
CA GLU A 231 6.41 -7.72 -14.45
C GLU A 231 5.39 -8.39 -13.52
N GLN A 232 4.20 -7.81 -13.37
CA GLN A 232 3.13 -8.38 -12.55
C GLN A 232 2.68 -9.74 -13.09
N LEU A 233 2.55 -9.89 -14.42
CA LEU A 233 2.22 -11.16 -15.08
C LEU A 233 3.25 -12.25 -14.72
N LEU A 234 4.54 -11.94 -14.83
CA LEU A 234 5.63 -12.86 -14.46
C LEU A 234 5.60 -13.22 -12.96
N LEU A 235 5.24 -12.28 -12.09
CA LEU A 235 5.16 -12.54 -10.64
C LEU A 235 3.93 -13.35 -10.24
N VAL A 236 2.77 -13.18 -10.89
CA VAL A 236 1.57 -13.97 -10.53
C VAL A 236 1.54 -15.34 -11.21
N GLN A 237 2.33 -15.52 -12.27
CA GLN A 237 2.40 -16.75 -13.06
C GLN A 237 2.61 -18.02 -12.21
N PRO A 238 3.58 -18.12 -11.28
CA PRO A 238 3.78 -19.32 -10.46
C PRO A 238 2.61 -19.61 -9.51
N LEU A 239 1.89 -18.57 -9.08
CA LEU A 239 0.79 -18.70 -8.12
C LEU A 239 -0.43 -19.41 -8.71
N ALA A 240 -0.59 -19.38 -10.04
CA ALA A 240 -1.65 -20.11 -10.74
C ALA A 240 -1.45 -21.64 -10.70
N ALA A 241 -0.23 -22.12 -10.47
CA ALA A 241 0.10 -23.54 -10.25
C ALA A 241 -0.27 -24.04 -8.86
N SER A 242 -0.34 -23.11 -7.91
CA SER A 242 -0.30 -23.42 -6.48
C SER A 242 -1.70 -23.50 -5.89
N ILE A 243 -1.86 -24.33 -4.85
CA ILE A 243 -3.05 -24.21 -4.01
C ILE A 243 -2.98 -22.87 -3.29
N TYR A 244 -3.96 -22.02 -3.56
CA TYR A 244 -4.15 -20.83 -2.73
C TYR A 244 -4.68 -21.23 -1.36
N ILE A 245 -3.87 -21.02 -0.33
CA ILE A 245 -4.29 -21.13 1.07
C ILE A 245 -4.96 -19.81 1.48
N PRO A 246 -6.20 -19.82 2.02
CA PRO A 246 -6.84 -18.61 2.53
C PRO A 246 -5.96 -17.85 3.52
N GLY A 247 -5.71 -16.57 3.26
CA GLY A 247 -4.87 -15.70 4.10
C GLY A 247 -3.43 -15.56 3.59
N TRP A 248 -2.96 -16.42 2.68
CA TRP A 248 -1.58 -16.41 2.20
C TRP A 248 -1.20 -15.13 1.46
N ARG A 249 -2.19 -14.47 0.82
CA ARG A 249 -2.04 -13.14 0.20
C ARG A 249 -1.57 -12.04 1.18
N PHE A 250 -1.74 -12.26 2.48
CA PHE A 250 -1.35 -11.32 3.53
C PHE A 250 0.03 -11.64 4.13
N ILE A 251 0.64 -12.77 3.75
CA ILE A 251 2.01 -13.07 4.15
C ILE A 251 2.97 -12.22 3.31
N PRO A 252 3.85 -11.41 3.93
CA PRO A 252 4.64 -10.41 3.22
C PRO A 252 5.91 -11.01 2.62
N THR A 253 5.77 -12.00 1.75
CA THR A 253 6.88 -12.54 0.92
C THR A 253 7.39 -11.46 -0.04
N LYS A 254 8.64 -11.59 -0.52
CA LYS A 254 9.22 -10.63 -1.48
C LYS A 254 8.34 -10.48 -2.73
N GLN A 255 7.85 -11.60 -3.26
CA GLN A 255 6.93 -11.66 -4.38
C GLN A 255 5.59 -10.97 -4.08
N ASN A 256 4.95 -11.26 -2.94
CA ASN A 256 3.66 -10.65 -2.59
C ASN A 256 3.77 -9.13 -2.37
N ARG A 257 4.87 -8.66 -1.77
CA ARG A 257 5.14 -7.22 -1.62
C ARG A 257 5.26 -6.55 -2.98
N ARG A 258 6.08 -7.12 -3.88
CA ARG A 258 6.28 -6.55 -5.22
C ARG A 258 4.98 -6.53 -6.04
N ILE A 259 4.17 -7.58 -5.99
CA ILE A 259 2.83 -7.61 -6.63
C ILE A 259 1.96 -6.45 -6.14
N MET A 260 1.95 -6.19 -4.83
CA MET A 260 1.15 -5.11 -4.22
C MET A 260 1.71 -3.71 -4.53
N GLU A 261 3.04 -3.56 -4.58
CA GLU A 261 3.72 -2.33 -5.00
C GLU A 261 3.34 -1.97 -6.43
N ILE A 262 3.53 -2.92 -7.36
CA ILE A 262 3.16 -2.77 -8.77
C ILE A 262 1.68 -2.41 -8.91
N GLN A 263 0.79 -3.09 -8.17
CA GLN A 263 -0.63 -2.79 -8.21
C GLN A 263 -0.92 -1.33 -7.79
N ASN A 264 -0.27 -0.84 -6.74
CA ASN A 264 -0.44 0.54 -6.28
C ASN A 264 0.14 1.55 -7.28
N GLU A 265 1.27 1.24 -7.90
CA GLU A 265 1.89 2.07 -8.95
C GLU A 265 0.99 2.18 -10.19
N ILE A 266 0.55 1.06 -10.77
CA ILE A 266 -0.38 1.05 -11.92
C ILE A 266 -1.64 1.86 -11.59
N LYS A 267 -2.22 1.62 -10.40
CA LYS A 267 -3.42 2.33 -9.95
C LYS A 267 -3.19 3.84 -9.86
N TYR A 268 -2.02 4.27 -9.39
CA TYR A 268 -1.67 5.68 -9.31
C TYR A 268 -1.54 6.33 -10.69
N ILE A 269 -0.85 5.66 -11.63
CA ILE A 269 -0.66 6.17 -12.99
C ILE A 269 -2.01 6.30 -13.70
N ILE A 270 -2.82 5.23 -13.73
CA ILE A 270 -4.15 5.24 -14.36
C ILE A 270 -5.06 6.30 -13.72
N LYS A 271 -5.06 6.42 -12.38
CA LYS A 271 -5.84 7.45 -11.69
C LYS A 271 -5.42 8.86 -12.09
N THR A 272 -4.13 9.08 -12.34
CA THR A 272 -3.61 10.37 -12.81
C THR A 272 -4.12 10.69 -14.21
N ILE A 273 -4.12 9.72 -15.14
CA ILE A 273 -4.68 9.85 -16.49
C ILE A 273 -6.19 10.20 -16.41
N ILE A 274 -6.94 9.45 -15.60
CA ILE A 274 -8.38 9.68 -15.39
C ILE A 274 -8.65 11.09 -14.84
N ASN A 275 -7.90 11.52 -13.83
CA ASN A 275 -8.08 12.83 -13.22
C ASN A 275 -7.72 13.97 -14.17
N LYS A 276 -6.61 13.84 -14.92
CA LYS A 276 -6.22 14.80 -15.97
C LYS A 276 -7.37 14.98 -16.97
N ARG A 277 -7.97 13.87 -17.42
CA ARG A 277 -9.11 13.90 -18.36
C ARG A 277 -10.38 14.49 -17.75
N LYS A 278 -10.70 14.14 -16.50
CA LYS A 278 -11.88 14.66 -15.80
C LYS A 278 -11.79 16.18 -15.63
N ASN A 279 -10.61 16.69 -15.27
CA ASN A 279 -10.37 18.12 -15.10
C ASN A 279 -10.49 18.87 -16.43
N ALA A 280 -9.95 18.32 -17.53
CA ALA A 280 -10.10 18.90 -18.87
C ALA A 280 -11.58 19.04 -19.28
N ILE A 281 -12.37 17.98 -19.09
CA ILE A 281 -13.82 17.99 -19.37
C ILE A 281 -14.56 19.01 -18.49
N GLN A 282 -14.18 19.15 -17.22
CA GLN A 282 -14.73 20.18 -16.32
C GLN A 282 -14.33 21.60 -16.71
N GLY A 283 -13.15 21.76 -17.33
CA GLY A 283 -12.65 23.03 -17.88
C GLY A 283 -13.27 23.43 -19.21
N GLY A 284 -14.28 22.69 -19.70
CA GLY A 284 -15.01 23.01 -20.93
C GLY A 284 -14.51 22.29 -22.18
N GLU A 285 -13.48 21.44 -22.09
CA GLU A 285 -13.10 20.58 -23.21
C GLU A 285 -14.21 19.54 -23.48
N LYS A 286 -14.53 19.33 -24.77
CA LYS A 286 -15.47 18.27 -25.14
C LYS A 286 -14.88 16.91 -24.77
N PRO A 287 -15.68 15.98 -24.22
CA PRO A 287 -15.25 14.59 -24.05
C PRO A 287 -14.74 14.06 -25.39
N LYS A 288 -13.53 13.50 -25.40
CA LYS A 288 -13.04 12.80 -26.59
C LYS A 288 -13.85 11.52 -26.78
N ASP A 289 -14.05 11.12 -28.02
CA ASP A 289 -14.72 9.87 -28.40
C ASP A 289 -13.86 8.60 -28.18
N ASP A 290 -12.83 8.68 -27.33
CA ASP A 290 -11.97 7.55 -26.94
C ASP A 290 -12.61 6.70 -25.82
N LEU A 291 -12.08 5.50 -25.59
CA LEU A 291 -12.64 4.55 -24.63
C LEU A 291 -12.76 5.13 -23.21
N LEU A 292 -11.75 5.88 -22.77
CA LEU A 292 -11.77 6.58 -21.49
C LEU A 292 -12.85 7.68 -21.46
N GLY A 293 -12.98 8.47 -22.52
CA GLY A 293 -14.03 9.48 -22.65
C GLY A 293 -15.43 8.87 -22.54
N ILE A 294 -15.68 7.77 -23.24
CA ILE A 294 -16.96 7.03 -23.19
C ILE A 294 -17.22 6.46 -21.79
N LEU A 295 -16.18 5.90 -21.14
CA LEU A 295 -16.26 5.44 -19.75
C LEU A 295 -16.61 6.56 -18.77
N LEU A 296 -16.11 7.78 -19.01
CA LEU A 296 -16.40 8.94 -18.16
C LEU A 296 -17.77 9.56 -18.44
N GLU A 297 -18.23 9.53 -19.70
CA GLU A 297 -19.51 10.09 -20.12
C GLU A 297 -20.69 9.20 -19.74
N SER A 298 -20.60 7.89 -20.01
CA SER A 298 -21.60 6.90 -19.59
C SER A 298 -21.82 6.90 -18.08
N ASN A 299 -20.78 7.26 -17.31
CA ASN A 299 -20.84 7.36 -15.87
C ASN A 299 -21.56 8.62 -15.34
N LYS A 300 -21.86 9.61 -16.20
CA LYS A 300 -22.64 10.80 -15.86
C LYS A 300 -24.15 10.62 -16.08
N GLN A 301 -24.55 9.68 -16.94
CA GLN A 301 -25.93 9.58 -17.45
C GLN A 301 -26.78 8.48 -16.80
N ASP A 302 -26.19 7.55 -16.04
CA ASP A 302 -26.89 6.37 -15.50
C ASP A 302 -26.94 6.39 -13.95
N ASN A 303 -28.10 6.08 -13.34
CA ASN A 303 -28.27 6.02 -11.87
C ASN A 303 -27.47 4.87 -11.21
N ASN A 304 -26.85 4.00 -12.02
CA ASN A 304 -25.95 2.92 -11.61
C ASN A 304 -24.52 3.18 -12.14
N SER A 305 -23.91 4.26 -11.67
CA SER A 305 -22.56 4.71 -12.05
C SER A 305 -21.45 3.74 -11.57
N MET A 306 -20.47 3.47 -12.44
CA MET A 306 -19.24 2.77 -12.08
C MET A 306 -18.41 3.60 -11.10
N THR A 307 -17.86 2.96 -10.08
CA THR A 307 -16.91 3.61 -9.18
C THR A 307 -15.61 3.92 -9.90
N LEU A 308 -14.84 4.90 -9.40
CA LEU A 308 -13.50 5.20 -9.93
C LEU A 308 -12.59 3.95 -9.92
N GLU A 309 -12.74 3.09 -8.91
CA GLU A 309 -11.99 1.84 -8.82
C GLU A 309 -12.32 0.88 -9.96
N GLU A 310 -13.60 0.81 -10.35
CA GLU A 310 -14.04 -0.02 -11.47
C GLU A 310 -13.52 0.52 -12.79
N ILE A 311 -13.57 1.84 -13.00
CA ILE A 311 -12.97 2.47 -14.20
C ILE A 311 -11.47 2.16 -14.28
N ILE A 312 -10.73 2.26 -13.17
CA ILE A 312 -9.29 1.93 -13.15
C ILE A 312 -9.06 0.47 -13.55
N ASN A 313 -9.88 -0.45 -13.04
CA ASN A 313 -9.77 -1.87 -13.38
C ASN A 313 -10.11 -2.14 -14.85
N GLU A 314 -11.12 -1.47 -15.40
CA GLU A 314 -11.41 -1.55 -16.85
C GLU A 314 -10.24 -1.02 -17.68
N CYS A 315 -9.66 0.14 -17.33
CA CYS A 315 -8.50 0.68 -18.05
C CYS A 315 -7.33 -0.31 -18.05
N LYS A 316 -7.02 -0.90 -16.90
CA LYS A 316 -5.93 -1.86 -16.73
C LYS A 316 -6.09 -3.09 -17.62
N ILE A 317 -7.29 -3.66 -17.71
CA ILE A 317 -7.52 -4.83 -18.57
C ILE A 317 -7.45 -4.47 -20.05
N PHE A 318 -7.80 -3.24 -20.45
CA PHE A 318 -7.65 -2.80 -21.85
C PHE A 318 -6.18 -2.66 -22.26
N TYR A 319 -5.32 -2.10 -21.39
CA TYR A 319 -3.88 -2.11 -21.61
C TYR A 319 -3.36 -3.53 -21.84
N LEU A 320 -3.68 -4.47 -20.93
CA LEU A 320 -3.20 -5.86 -21.04
C LEU A 320 -3.76 -6.59 -22.27
N ALA A 321 -5.07 -6.48 -22.53
CA ALA A 321 -5.74 -7.25 -23.57
C ALA A 321 -5.42 -6.76 -24.99
N GLY A 322 -5.29 -5.45 -25.18
CA GLY A 322 -5.10 -4.82 -26.49
C GLY A 322 -3.70 -4.99 -27.06
N GLN A 323 -2.67 -5.11 -26.21
CA GLN A 323 -1.28 -5.23 -26.67
C GLN A 323 -0.93 -6.65 -27.14
N GLU A 324 -0.93 -7.61 -26.21
CA GLU A 324 -0.34 -8.93 -26.42
C GLU A 324 -1.04 -9.76 -27.51
N THR A 325 -2.37 -9.66 -27.58
CA THR A 325 -3.16 -10.50 -28.49
C THR A 325 -3.06 -10.04 -29.95
N THR A 326 -3.06 -8.72 -30.17
CA THR A 326 -2.96 -8.14 -31.51
C THR A 326 -1.55 -8.27 -32.08
N SER A 327 -0.51 -8.00 -31.27
CA SER A 327 0.88 -8.18 -31.69
C SER A 327 1.18 -9.63 -32.07
N THR A 328 0.65 -10.60 -31.31
CA THR A 328 0.79 -12.03 -31.62
C THR A 328 0.20 -12.39 -32.98
N LEU A 329 -0.99 -11.86 -33.32
CA LEU A 329 -1.59 -12.07 -34.64
C LEU A 329 -0.72 -11.48 -35.76
N LEU A 330 -0.19 -10.27 -35.57
CA LEU A 330 0.70 -9.63 -36.54
C LEU A 330 1.99 -10.43 -36.74
N ILE A 331 2.64 -10.85 -35.66
CA ILE A 331 3.88 -11.64 -35.69
C ILE A 331 3.67 -12.92 -36.50
N TRP A 332 2.63 -13.71 -36.17
CA TRP A 332 2.35 -14.94 -36.91
C TRP A 332 1.95 -14.66 -38.36
N THR A 333 1.25 -13.56 -38.63
CA THR A 333 0.91 -13.19 -40.01
C THR A 333 2.17 -12.88 -40.83
N LEU A 334 3.11 -12.11 -40.29
CA LEU A 334 4.37 -11.85 -40.96
C LEU A 334 5.17 -13.15 -41.17
N ILE A 335 5.27 -14.01 -40.15
CA ILE A 335 5.96 -15.32 -40.27
C ILE A 335 5.34 -16.17 -41.40
N MET A 336 4.01 -16.26 -41.47
CA MET A 336 3.33 -17.04 -42.50
C MET A 336 3.54 -16.44 -43.90
N LEU A 337 3.48 -15.11 -44.04
CA LEU A 337 3.74 -14.45 -45.32
C LEU A 337 5.22 -14.49 -45.73
N SER A 338 6.15 -14.50 -44.77
CA SER A 338 7.58 -14.74 -45.00
C SER A 338 7.83 -16.15 -45.56
N LYS A 339 7.08 -17.16 -45.09
CA LYS A 339 7.20 -18.53 -45.56
C LYS A 339 6.48 -18.76 -46.90
N HIS A 340 5.36 -18.09 -47.11
CA HIS A 340 4.49 -18.25 -48.28
C HIS A 340 4.51 -16.98 -49.15
N GLN A 341 5.61 -16.79 -49.87
CA GLN A 341 5.89 -15.59 -50.68
C GLN A 341 4.81 -15.30 -51.75
N HIS A 342 4.14 -16.33 -52.29
CA HIS A 342 3.04 -16.13 -53.23
C HIS A 342 1.83 -15.46 -52.57
N TRP A 343 1.51 -15.82 -51.33
CA TRP A 343 0.46 -15.16 -50.55
C TRP A 343 0.84 -13.73 -50.15
N GLN A 344 2.12 -13.50 -49.85
CA GLN A 344 2.62 -12.14 -49.63
C GLN A 344 2.44 -11.26 -50.87
N LYS A 345 2.76 -11.80 -52.05
CA LYS A 345 2.53 -11.12 -53.33
C LYS A 345 1.06 -10.82 -53.56
N PHE A 346 0.17 -11.80 -53.40
CA PHE A 346 -1.28 -11.58 -53.56
C PHE A 346 -1.82 -10.52 -52.59
N ALA A 347 -1.40 -10.56 -51.33
CA ALA A 347 -1.76 -9.54 -50.35
C ALA A 347 -1.23 -8.16 -50.73
N ARG A 348 0.03 -8.08 -51.17
CA ARG A 348 0.67 -6.83 -51.61
C ARG A 348 -0.02 -6.25 -52.84
N ASP A 349 -0.32 -7.07 -53.84
CA ASP A 349 -1.03 -6.64 -55.05
C ASP A 349 -2.44 -6.13 -54.71
N GLU A 350 -3.19 -6.81 -53.83
CA GLU A 350 -4.48 -6.33 -53.33
C GLU A 350 -4.36 -4.98 -52.62
N VAL A 351 -3.36 -4.83 -51.74
CA VAL A 351 -3.09 -3.58 -51.01
C VAL A 351 -2.74 -2.45 -51.97
N LEU A 352 -1.83 -2.67 -52.91
CA LEU A 352 -1.38 -1.65 -53.86
C LEU A 352 -2.49 -1.27 -54.85
N ASN A 353 -3.35 -2.21 -55.27
CA ASN A 353 -4.50 -1.91 -56.11
C ASN A 353 -5.56 -1.07 -55.37
N THR A 354 -5.73 -1.32 -54.06
CA THR A 354 -6.75 -0.63 -53.27
C THR A 354 -6.30 0.76 -52.79
N PHE A 355 -5.03 0.89 -52.38
CA PHE A 355 -4.52 2.12 -51.75
C PHE A 355 -3.39 2.80 -52.52
N GLY A 356 -2.80 2.15 -53.52
CA GLY A 356 -1.57 2.63 -54.14
C GLY A 356 -0.35 2.50 -53.23
N SER A 357 0.79 2.99 -53.71
CA SER A 357 2.06 2.79 -53.01
C SER A 357 2.20 3.71 -51.79
N ASN A 358 1.78 4.98 -51.83
CA ASN A 358 2.09 5.96 -50.77
C ASN A 358 0.87 6.63 -50.12
N ASN A 359 -0.36 6.19 -50.38
CA ASN A 359 -1.54 6.84 -49.80
C ASN A 359 -1.91 6.27 -48.43
N THR A 360 -2.43 7.15 -47.59
CA THR A 360 -2.94 6.82 -46.26
C THR A 360 -4.17 5.91 -46.35
N PRO A 361 -4.22 4.78 -45.61
CA PRO A 361 -5.37 3.89 -45.63
C PRO A 361 -6.62 4.51 -45.00
N HIS A 362 -7.78 4.26 -45.60
CA HIS A 362 -9.12 4.61 -45.10
C HIS A 362 -10.00 3.38 -44.85
N TYR A 363 -11.04 3.53 -44.02
CA TYR A 363 -11.93 2.42 -43.62
C TYR A 363 -12.58 1.67 -44.79
N GLN A 364 -13.06 2.39 -45.82
CA GLN A 364 -13.76 1.78 -46.95
C GLN A 364 -12.87 0.79 -47.70
N GLY A 365 -11.60 1.16 -47.94
CA GLY A 365 -10.61 0.27 -48.54
C GLY A 365 -10.27 -0.94 -47.67
N LEU A 366 -10.19 -0.79 -46.33
CA LEU A 366 -9.87 -1.92 -45.44
C LEU A 366 -10.93 -3.03 -45.49
N ASN A 367 -12.18 -2.68 -45.77
CA ASN A 367 -13.27 -3.64 -45.95
C ASN A 367 -13.22 -4.36 -47.31
N GLN A 368 -12.48 -3.84 -48.29
CA GLN A 368 -12.32 -4.44 -49.61
C GLN A 368 -11.15 -5.43 -49.68
N LEU A 369 -10.29 -5.47 -48.65
CA LEU A 369 -9.14 -6.38 -48.56
C LEU A 369 -9.58 -7.83 -48.26
N ASN A 370 -10.08 -8.53 -49.27
CA ASN A 370 -10.58 -9.90 -49.16
C ASN A 370 -9.44 -10.90 -48.94
N ILE A 371 -8.35 -10.79 -49.70
CA ILE A 371 -7.17 -11.67 -49.61
C ILE A 371 -6.50 -11.50 -48.24
N VAL A 372 -6.26 -10.26 -47.78
CA VAL A 372 -5.72 -10.02 -46.43
C VAL A 372 -6.65 -10.61 -45.36
N THR A 373 -7.97 -10.48 -45.51
CA THR A 373 -8.93 -11.07 -44.56
C THR A 373 -8.86 -12.60 -44.53
N MET A 374 -8.72 -13.24 -45.69
CA MET A 374 -8.55 -14.69 -45.81
C MET A 374 -7.26 -15.17 -45.15
N ILE A 375 -6.15 -14.46 -45.36
CA ILE A 375 -4.86 -14.71 -44.71
C ILE A 375 -5.00 -14.61 -43.19
N LEU A 376 -5.60 -13.52 -42.69
CA LEU A 376 -5.77 -13.31 -41.25
C LEU A 376 -6.63 -14.40 -40.60
N ASN A 377 -7.71 -14.82 -41.25
CA ASN A 377 -8.55 -15.91 -40.74
C ASN A 377 -7.79 -17.25 -40.68
N GLU A 378 -6.95 -17.54 -41.68
CA GLU A 378 -6.13 -18.76 -41.69
C GLU A 378 -5.00 -18.71 -40.65
N VAL A 379 -4.37 -17.54 -40.45
CA VAL A 379 -3.42 -17.35 -39.35
C VAL A 379 -4.11 -17.51 -38.00
N LEU A 380 -5.30 -16.93 -37.80
CA LEU A 380 -6.08 -17.10 -36.57
C LEU A 380 -6.53 -18.54 -36.32
N ARG A 381 -6.67 -19.35 -37.37
CA ARG A 381 -6.95 -20.78 -37.28
C ARG A 381 -5.70 -21.55 -36.82
N LEU A 382 -4.57 -21.31 -37.47
CA LEU A 382 -3.34 -22.07 -37.21
C LEU A 382 -2.63 -21.62 -35.92
N TYR A 383 -2.62 -20.31 -35.65
CA TYR A 383 -1.91 -19.64 -34.56
C TYR A 383 -2.82 -18.66 -33.79
N PRO A 384 -3.93 -19.13 -33.19
CA PRO A 384 -4.80 -18.27 -32.39
C PRO A 384 -4.05 -17.71 -31.16
N PRO A 385 -4.10 -16.38 -30.88
CA PRO A 385 -3.52 -15.81 -29.67
C PRO A 385 -4.05 -16.44 -28.38
N VAL A 386 -5.31 -16.87 -28.39
CA VAL A 386 -5.95 -17.65 -27.32
C VAL A 386 -6.24 -19.06 -27.83
N SER A 387 -5.43 -20.03 -27.40
CA SER A 387 -5.44 -21.40 -27.91
C SER A 387 -6.29 -22.38 -27.09
N GLU A 388 -6.74 -21.97 -25.91
CA GLU A 388 -7.63 -22.74 -25.03
C GLU A 388 -8.52 -21.84 -24.16
N LEU A 389 -9.66 -22.37 -23.71
CA LEU A 389 -10.52 -21.73 -22.70
C LEU A 389 -10.87 -22.73 -21.60
N THR A 390 -11.01 -22.25 -20.36
CA THR A 390 -11.53 -23.05 -19.24
C THR A 390 -12.80 -22.42 -18.68
N ARG A 391 -13.78 -23.24 -18.30
CA ARG A 391 -15.00 -22.82 -17.57
C ARG A 391 -15.26 -23.74 -16.38
N ARG A 392 -15.97 -23.25 -15.37
CA ARG A 392 -16.37 -24.02 -14.20
C ARG A 392 -17.86 -24.31 -14.24
N VAL A 393 -18.24 -25.54 -13.92
CA VAL A 393 -19.64 -25.97 -13.85
C VAL A 393 -20.26 -25.49 -12.54
N SER A 394 -21.29 -24.63 -12.61
CA SER A 394 -21.94 -24.06 -11.42
C SER A 394 -22.96 -25.00 -10.77
N LYS A 395 -23.67 -25.80 -11.59
CA LYS A 395 -24.64 -26.80 -11.18
C LYS A 395 -24.55 -28.03 -12.08
N ASP A 396 -25.00 -29.18 -11.59
CA ASP A 396 -25.09 -30.40 -12.40
C ASP A 396 -25.87 -30.11 -13.69
N ILE A 397 -25.26 -30.39 -14.84
CA ILE A 397 -25.80 -30.00 -16.14
C ILE A 397 -25.49 -31.02 -17.22
N LYS A 398 -26.48 -31.28 -18.08
CA LYS A 398 -26.32 -32.10 -19.28
C LYS A 398 -25.70 -31.28 -20.41
N VAL A 399 -24.61 -31.78 -21.00
CA VAL A 399 -23.94 -31.26 -22.20
C VAL A 399 -23.77 -32.41 -23.19
N GLY A 400 -24.44 -32.33 -24.34
CA GLY A 400 -24.66 -33.50 -25.19
C GLY A 400 -25.23 -34.68 -24.40
N ASP A 401 -24.55 -35.82 -24.40
CA ASP A 401 -24.98 -37.04 -23.72
C ASP A 401 -24.35 -37.24 -22.32
N THR A 402 -23.63 -36.23 -21.81
CA THR A 402 -22.87 -36.31 -20.56
C THR A 402 -23.46 -35.39 -19.50
N ILE A 403 -23.50 -35.84 -18.24
CA ILE A 403 -23.86 -35.00 -17.08
C ILE A 403 -22.59 -34.52 -16.40
N LEU A 404 -22.30 -33.23 -16.50
CA LEU A 404 -21.17 -32.62 -15.82
C LEU A 404 -21.58 -32.21 -14.41
N PRO A 405 -20.95 -32.76 -13.34
CA PRO A 405 -21.31 -32.40 -11.98
C PRO A 405 -20.77 -31.02 -11.57
N SER A 406 -21.45 -30.37 -10.62
CA SER A 406 -21.07 -29.09 -10.05
C SER A 406 -19.66 -29.12 -9.47
N GLY A 407 -18.89 -28.07 -9.73
CA GLY A 407 -17.54 -27.90 -9.23
C GLY A 407 -16.44 -28.45 -10.14
N VAL A 408 -16.76 -29.23 -11.16
CA VAL A 408 -15.84 -29.64 -12.24
C VAL A 408 -15.52 -28.45 -13.14
N GLU A 409 -14.33 -28.44 -13.73
CA GLU A 409 -13.96 -27.50 -14.78
C GLU A 409 -14.00 -28.20 -16.15
N VAL A 410 -14.27 -27.44 -17.21
CA VAL A 410 -14.26 -27.92 -18.60
C VAL A 410 -13.18 -27.19 -19.38
N TYR A 411 -12.38 -27.97 -20.08
CA TYR A 411 -11.33 -27.55 -20.97
C TYR A 411 -11.84 -27.53 -22.42
N LEU A 412 -11.70 -26.39 -23.07
CA LEU A 412 -12.16 -26.12 -24.43
C LEU A 412 -10.93 -25.88 -25.33
N PRO A 413 -10.42 -26.92 -26.02
CA PRO A 413 -9.18 -26.85 -26.79
C PRO A 413 -9.38 -26.20 -28.17
N ILE A 414 -9.32 -24.87 -28.24
CA ILE A 414 -9.51 -24.11 -29.48
C ILE A 414 -8.53 -24.57 -30.57
N LEU A 415 -7.24 -24.65 -30.25
CA LEU A 415 -6.19 -25.04 -31.20
C LEU A 415 -6.39 -26.45 -31.75
N HIS A 416 -6.83 -27.40 -30.91
CA HIS A 416 -7.06 -28.77 -31.37
C HIS A 416 -8.23 -28.81 -32.36
N ILE A 417 -9.32 -28.09 -32.10
CA ILE A 417 -10.45 -28.01 -33.04
C ILE A 417 -10.06 -27.29 -34.33
N HIS A 418 -9.21 -26.27 -34.25
CA HIS A 418 -8.80 -25.50 -35.43
C HIS A 418 -7.87 -26.27 -36.36
N GLN A 419 -7.17 -27.30 -35.86
CA GLN A 419 -6.29 -28.18 -36.64
C GLN A 419 -6.85 -29.61 -36.81
N ASP A 420 -8.09 -29.86 -36.40
CA ASP A 420 -8.72 -31.19 -36.51
C ASP A 420 -9.18 -31.46 -37.94
N GLU A 421 -8.61 -32.49 -38.55
CA GLU A 421 -8.90 -32.97 -39.90
C GLU A 421 -10.38 -33.30 -40.11
N LYS A 422 -11.10 -33.70 -39.04
CA LYS A 422 -12.55 -33.93 -39.07
C LYS A 422 -13.32 -32.69 -39.54
N TYR A 423 -12.88 -31.51 -39.11
CA TYR A 423 -13.56 -30.25 -39.42
C TYR A 423 -12.97 -29.58 -40.66
N TRP A 424 -11.64 -29.63 -40.80
CA TRP A 424 -10.91 -28.83 -41.77
C TRP A 424 -10.39 -29.60 -42.99
N GLY A 425 -10.45 -30.94 -42.99
CA GLY A 425 -9.95 -31.80 -44.07
C GLY A 425 -8.50 -32.23 -43.88
N ASP A 426 -7.97 -33.06 -44.78
CA ASP A 426 -6.61 -33.63 -44.68
C ASP A 426 -5.51 -32.55 -44.71
N ASP A 427 -5.81 -31.37 -45.27
CA ASP A 427 -4.92 -30.20 -45.30
C ASP A 427 -5.09 -29.30 -44.06
N ALA A 428 -5.70 -29.77 -42.96
CA ALA A 428 -5.98 -28.98 -41.76
C ALA A 428 -4.72 -28.33 -41.16
N LYS A 429 -3.54 -28.89 -41.35
CA LYS A 429 -2.28 -28.33 -40.83
C LYS A 429 -1.55 -27.47 -41.86
N GLU A 430 -2.04 -27.39 -43.09
CA GLU A 430 -1.46 -26.55 -44.13
C GLU A 430 -1.99 -25.12 -44.06
N PHE A 431 -1.18 -24.16 -44.51
CA PHE A 431 -1.59 -22.77 -44.64
C PHE A 431 -2.31 -22.54 -45.96
N ASN A 432 -3.65 -22.49 -45.88
CA ASN A 432 -4.51 -22.36 -47.05
C ASN A 432 -5.59 -21.27 -46.86
N PRO A 433 -5.24 -19.98 -47.09
CA PRO A 433 -6.20 -18.87 -47.07
C PRO A 433 -7.43 -19.05 -47.97
N ASN A 434 -7.33 -19.79 -49.09
CA ASN A 434 -8.48 -20.03 -49.99
C ASN A 434 -9.66 -20.69 -49.30
N ARG A 435 -9.44 -21.34 -48.16
CA ARG A 435 -10.50 -21.92 -47.34
C ARG A 435 -11.58 -20.92 -46.94
N PHE A 436 -11.21 -19.64 -46.80
CA PHE A 436 -12.09 -18.56 -46.38
C PHE A 436 -12.65 -17.74 -47.55
N ILE A 437 -12.47 -18.16 -48.80
CA ILE A 437 -12.93 -17.40 -49.98
C ILE A 437 -14.44 -17.12 -49.97
N GLU A 438 -15.24 -18.07 -49.47
CA GLU A 438 -16.68 -17.91 -49.32
C GLU A 438 -17.12 -17.58 -47.88
N GLY A 439 -16.17 -17.12 -47.05
CA GLY A 439 -16.38 -16.73 -45.67
C GLY A 439 -16.36 -17.89 -44.64
N ILE A 440 -16.37 -17.50 -43.35
CA ILE A 440 -16.19 -18.41 -42.21
C ILE A 440 -17.28 -19.50 -42.13
N PHE A 441 -18.53 -19.16 -42.48
CA PHE A 441 -19.65 -20.12 -42.38
C PHE A 441 -19.44 -21.33 -43.29
N LYS A 442 -19.07 -21.08 -44.55
CA LYS A 442 -18.78 -22.16 -45.52
C LYS A 442 -17.45 -22.86 -45.22
N ALA A 443 -16.42 -22.11 -44.81
CA ALA A 443 -15.14 -22.69 -44.37
C ALA A 443 -15.30 -23.73 -43.24
N THR A 444 -16.24 -23.48 -42.32
CA THR A 444 -16.54 -24.39 -41.20
C THR A 444 -17.61 -25.44 -41.53
N LYS A 445 -18.12 -25.49 -42.76
CA LYS A 445 -19.21 -26.40 -43.21
C LYS A 445 -20.44 -26.33 -42.28
N GLY A 446 -20.73 -25.15 -41.71
CA GLY A 446 -21.82 -24.96 -40.74
C GLY A 446 -21.58 -25.56 -39.34
N ASN A 447 -20.43 -26.19 -39.08
CA ASN A 447 -20.12 -26.84 -37.80
C ASN A 447 -19.71 -25.87 -36.68
N MET A 448 -19.56 -24.58 -36.99
CA MET A 448 -19.17 -23.53 -36.04
C MET A 448 -17.90 -23.92 -35.26
N CYS A 449 -16.85 -24.34 -35.96
CA CYS A 449 -15.59 -24.83 -35.38
C CYS A 449 -14.45 -23.78 -35.42
N PHE A 450 -14.78 -22.50 -35.57
CA PHE A 450 -13.83 -21.38 -35.62
C PHE A 450 -14.11 -20.41 -34.47
N PHE A 451 -13.16 -20.27 -33.54
CA PHE A 451 -13.30 -19.59 -32.24
C PHE A 451 -12.11 -18.70 -31.85
N PRO A 452 -11.42 -18.00 -32.79
CA PRO A 452 -10.20 -17.27 -32.44
C PRO A 452 -10.44 -16.11 -31.46
N PHE A 453 -11.68 -15.61 -31.37
CA PHE A 453 -12.11 -14.57 -30.43
C PHE A 453 -13.05 -15.11 -29.34
N GLY A 454 -13.06 -16.43 -29.13
CA GLY A 454 -14.06 -17.12 -28.31
C GLY A 454 -15.41 -17.25 -29.01
N GLY A 455 -16.49 -17.33 -28.24
CA GLY A 455 -17.85 -17.48 -28.77
C GLY A 455 -18.94 -17.24 -27.73
N GLY A 456 -20.19 -17.23 -28.19
CA GLY A 456 -21.36 -16.94 -27.36
C GLY A 456 -21.42 -15.47 -26.90
N PRO A 457 -22.22 -15.16 -25.86
CA PRO A 457 -22.37 -13.80 -25.34
C PRO A 457 -21.06 -13.15 -24.87
N ARG A 458 -20.04 -13.96 -24.56
CA ARG A 458 -18.71 -13.53 -24.11
C ARG A 458 -17.67 -13.44 -25.23
N ILE A 459 -18.08 -13.39 -26.50
CA ILE A 459 -17.16 -13.13 -27.63
C ILE A 459 -16.36 -11.85 -27.38
N CYS A 460 -15.09 -11.85 -27.80
CA CYS A 460 -14.16 -10.74 -27.57
C CYS A 460 -14.80 -9.40 -27.95
N LEU A 461 -14.74 -8.44 -27.03
CA LEU A 461 -15.27 -7.10 -27.27
C LEU A 461 -14.46 -6.35 -28.33
N GLY A 462 -13.15 -6.58 -28.35
CA GLY A 462 -12.20 -5.93 -29.26
C GLY A 462 -12.03 -6.62 -30.61
N LEU A 463 -12.92 -7.54 -31.02
CA LEU A 463 -12.77 -8.27 -32.30
C LEU A 463 -12.59 -7.31 -33.49
N ASN A 464 -13.52 -6.37 -33.66
CA ASN A 464 -13.47 -5.42 -34.78
C ASN A 464 -12.27 -4.46 -34.66
N PHE A 465 -11.93 -4.06 -33.43
CA PHE A 465 -10.77 -3.21 -33.14
C PHE A 465 -9.48 -3.90 -33.63
N ALA A 466 -9.23 -5.14 -33.19
CA ALA A 466 -8.04 -5.89 -33.57
C ALA A 466 -7.96 -6.12 -35.08
N MET A 467 -9.08 -6.46 -35.73
CA MET A 467 -9.10 -6.67 -37.19
C MET A 467 -8.80 -5.40 -37.98
N ILE A 468 -9.24 -4.23 -37.51
CA ILE A 468 -8.91 -2.94 -38.14
C ILE A 468 -7.43 -2.61 -37.93
N GLU A 469 -6.95 -2.72 -36.69
CA GLU A 469 -5.54 -2.45 -36.34
C GLU A 469 -4.58 -3.32 -37.16
N VAL A 470 -4.82 -4.65 -37.22
CA VAL A 470 -3.95 -5.57 -37.96
C VAL A 470 -3.99 -5.33 -39.46
N LYS A 471 -5.18 -5.06 -40.04
CA LYS A 471 -5.27 -4.74 -41.48
C LYS A 471 -4.53 -3.45 -41.81
N LEU A 472 -4.66 -2.41 -40.98
CA LEU A 472 -3.93 -1.16 -41.17
C LEU A 472 -2.41 -1.38 -41.13
N ALA A 473 -1.93 -2.12 -40.13
CA ALA A 473 -0.50 -2.43 -40.00
C ALA A 473 0.01 -3.20 -41.22
N LEU A 474 -0.73 -4.23 -41.67
CA LEU A 474 -0.35 -4.99 -42.86
C LEU A 474 -0.38 -4.15 -44.14
N VAL A 475 -1.34 -3.26 -44.31
CA VAL A 475 -1.37 -2.34 -45.46
C VAL A 475 -0.11 -1.50 -45.51
N LEU A 476 0.24 -0.82 -44.40
CA LEU A 476 1.40 0.06 -44.35
C LEU A 476 2.72 -0.71 -44.54
N ILE A 477 2.82 -1.89 -43.93
CA ILE A 477 4.00 -2.77 -44.11
C ILE A 477 4.10 -3.22 -45.57
N LEU A 478 3.02 -3.75 -46.17
CA LEU A 478 3.02 -4.29 -47.54
C LEU A 478 3.11 -3.20 -48.62
N GLN A 479 2.78 -1.95 -48.32
CA GLN A 479 3.06 -0.83 -49.23
C GLN A 479 4.57 -0.57 -49.40
N ARG A 480 5.36 -0.78 -48.33
CA ARG A 480 6.77 -0.38 -48.26
C ARG A 480 7.75 -1.53 -48.37
N PHE A 481 7.42 -2.69 -47.78
CA PHE A 481 8.38 -3.76 -47.55
C PHE A 481 7.91 -5.09 -48.14
N SER A 482 8.84 -5.83 -48.70
CA SER A 482 8.76 -7.28 -48.88
C SER A 482 9.69 -7.94 -47.87
N PHE A 483 9.32 -9.11 -47.37
CA PHE A 483 10.06 -9.77 -46.29
C PHE A 483 10.08 -11.29 -46.45
N GLU A 484 11.09 -11.94 -45.91
CA GLU A 484 11.25 -13.41 -45.91
C GLU A 484 11.77 -13.90 -44.56
N LEU A 485 11.81 -15.22 -44.35
CA LEU A 485 12.35 -15.77 -43.12
C LEU A 485 13.88 -15.69 -43.16
N SER A 486 14.48 -15.07 -42.15
CA SER A 486 15.93 -15.09 -41.99
C SER A 486 16.45 -16.53 -41.89
N PRO A 487 17.65 -16.84 -42.45
CA PRO A 487 18.34 -18.10 -42.20
C PRO A 487 18.58 -18.41 -40.71
N SER A 488 18.59 -17.38 -39.85
CA SER A 488 18.75 -17.53 -38.39
C SER A 488 17.45 -17.91 -37.66
N TYR A 489 16.29 -17.87 -38.35
CA TYR A 489 14.99 -18.09 -37.73
C TYR A 489 14.85 -19.50 -37.16
N ALA A 490 14.58 -19.58 -35.86
CA ALA A 490 14.26 -20.82 -35.17
C ALA A 490 12.75 -20.93 -34.91
N HIS A 491 12.10 -21.90 -35.55
CA HIS A 491 10.66 -22.12 -35.37
C HIS A 491 10.37 -22.74 -34.00
N ALA A 492 9.75 -21.97 -33.10
CA ALA A 492 9.44 -22.41 -31.74
C ALA A 492 8.10 -21.88 -31.22
N PRO A 493 6.95 -22.24 -31.84
CA PRO A 493 5.64 -21.81 -31.35
C PRO A 493 5.44 -22.16 -29.88
N ALA A 494 5.00 -21.18 -29.10
CA ALA A 494 4.62 -21.33 -27.70
C ALA A 494 3.31 -20.60 -27.49
N ALA A 495 2.41 -21.17 -26.68
CA ALA A 495 1.23 -20.46 -26.26
C ALA A 495 1.62 -19.56 -25.08
N ILE A 496 1.58 -18.24 -25.32
CA ILE A 496 2.09 -17.22 -24.41
C ILE A 496 0.94 -16.69 -23.53
N VAL A 497 -0.13 -16.17 -24.13
CA VAL A 497 -1.17 -15.42 -23.40
C VAL A 497 -2.15 -16.29 -22.58
N THR A 498 -2.28 -17.59 -22.89
CA THR A 498 -3.21 -18.49 -22.16
C THR A 498 -2.55 -19.65 -21.41
N THR A 499 -1.28 -19.93 -21.66
CA THR A 499 -0.57 -21.07 -21.06
C THR A 499 0.74 -20.70 -20.35
N LEU A 500 1.11 -19.42 -20.25
CA LEU A 500 2.19 -18.94 -19.37
C LEU A 500 1.77 -18.93 -17.89
N PHE A 501 1.30 -20.08 -17.42
CA PHE A 501 1.14 -20.37 -16.01
C PHE A 501 2.16 -21.45 -15.67
N ASN A 502 3.21 -21.07 -14.93
CA ASN A 502 4.06 -21.89 -14.04
C ASN A 502 5.54 -22.07 -14.46
N TYR A 503 6.45 -21.36 -13.78
CA TYR A 503 7.48 -21.97 -12.91
C TYR A 503 8.07 -20.92 -11.97
N TYR A 504 8.01 -21.16 -10.65
CA TYR A 504 9.08 -21.05 -9.64
C TYR A 504 8.49 -21.58 -8.31
N HIS A 505 9.29 -22.33 -7.56
CA HIS A 505 9.03 -22.94 -6.24
C HIS A 505 8.35 -24.31 -6.18
N LEU A 506 9.15 -25.36 -6.43
CA LEU A 506 8.96 -26.68 -5.81
C LEU A 506 9.99 -26.98 -4.70
N ASN A 507 11.08 -26.21 -4.59
CA ASN A 507 12.03 -26.36 -3.48
C ASN A 507 11.62 -25.64 -2.18
N GLU A 508 10.61 -24.75 -2.20
CA GLU A 508 10.14 -24.06 -0.98
C GLU A 508 9.01 -24.81 -0.24
N MET A 509 8.11 -25.54 -0.92
CA MET A 509 6.99 -26.21 -0.24
C MET A 509 7.37 -27.48 0.53
N MET A 510 8.46 -28.18 0.17
CA MET A 510 9.02 -29.24 1.02
C MET A 510 9.81 -28.67 2.21
N MET A 511 10.36 -27.46 2.06
CA MET A 511 10.75 -26.68 3.23
C MET A 511 9.52 -26.34 4.07
N ASP A 512 8.30 -26.22 3.54
CA ASP A 512 7.15 -25.71 4.31
C ASP A 512 6.56 -26.59 5.40
N ALA A 513 6.74 -27.91 5.36
CA ALA A 513 6.42 -28.76 6.52
C ALA A 513 7.47 -28.57 7.63
N SER A 514 8.75 -28.45 7.26
CA SER A 514 9.83 -28.10 8.19
C SER A 514 9.73 -26.63 8.65
N THR A 515 9.26 -25.70 7.81
CA THR A 515 9.03 -24.29 8.17
C THR A 515 7.81 -24.18 9.06
N SER A 516 6.76 -24.98 8.86
CA SER A 516 5.60 -25.03 9.76
C SER A 516 5.98 -25.58 11.14
N VAL A 517 6.79 -26.65 11.21
CA VAL A 517 7.29 -27.20 12.49
C VAL A 517 8.28 -26.23 13.15
N THR A 518 9.21 -25.65 12.40
CA THR A 518 10.16 -24.66 12.94
C THR A 518 9.48 -23.33 13.30
N PHE A 519 8.41 -22.94 12.61
CA PHE A 519 7.57 -21.78 12.91
C PHE A 519 6.75 -22.02 14.17
N SER A 520 6.08 -23.17 14.30
CA SER A 520 5.40 -23.56 15.54
C SER A 520 6.39 -23.68 16.71
N TRP A 521 7.58 -24.24 16.50
CA TRP A 521 8.65 -24.28 17.50
C TRP A 521 9.19 -22.90 17.85
N SER A 522 9.33 -22.01 16.87
CA SER A 522 9.75 -20.62 17.07
C SER A 522 8.70 -19.82 17.84
N ILE A 523 7.41 -20.03 17.55
CA ILE A 523 6.30 -19.45 18.32
C ILE A 523 6.33 -19.99 19.75
N PHE A 524 6.45 -21.30 19.95
CA PHE A 524 6.53 -21.89 21.30
C PHE A 524 7.73 -21.35 22.09
N LYS A 525 8.90 -21.25 21.45
CA LYS A 525 10.08 -20.62 22.03
C LYS A 525 9.82 -19.17 22.42
N TRP A 526 9.23 -18.39 21.53
CA TRP A 526 8.96 -16.97 21.75
C TRP A 526 7.87 -16.72 22.82
N VAL A 527 6.79 -17.50 22.83
CA VAL A 527 5.64 -17.33 23.74
C VAL A 527 5.90 -17.95 25.12
N TRP A 528 6.69 -19.01 25.25
CA TRP A 528 6.83 -19.72 26.52
C TRP A 528 8.26 -19.83 27.03
N LEU A 529 9.16 -20.44 26.24
CA LEU A 529 10.52 -20.74 26.73
C LEU A 529 11.36 -19.48 26.98
N ASN A 530 11.31 -18.50 26.07
CA ASN A 530 12.05 -17.25 26.20
C ASN A 530 11.56 -16.42 27.40
N PRO A 531 10.24 -16.17 27.59
CA PRO A 531 9.74 -15.52 28.80
C PRO A 531 10.22 -16.21 30.07
N LYS A 532 10.09 -17.55 30.19
CA LYS A 532 10.53 -18.28 31.39
C LYS A 532 12.03 -18.20 31.62
N LYS A 533 12.84 -18.22 30.56
CA LYS A 533 14.29 -18.03 30.65
C LYS A 533 14.64 -16.63 31.16
N LEU A 534 14.04 -15.59 30.59
CA LEU A 534 14.26 -14.20 30.99
C LEU A 534 13.77 -13.94 32.41
N GLU A 535 12.61 -14.49 32.78
CA GLU A 535 12.05 -14.41 34.13
C GLU A 535 13.05 -14.95 35.17
N LYS A 536 13.57 -16.16 34.94
CA LYS A 536 14.57 -16.79 35.83
C LYS A 536 15.84 -15.93 35.90
N PHE A 537 16.30 -15.41 34.78
CA PHE A 537 17.50 -14.57 34.75
C PHE A 537 17.32 -13.29 35.55
N LEU A 538 16.21 -12.57 35.35
CA LEU A 538 15.92 -11.33 36.06
C LEU A 538 15.77 -11.54 37.57
N ARG A 539 15.08 -12.62 37.98
CA ARG A 539 14.96 -12.98 39.41
C ARG A 539 16.32 -13.27 40.04
N ASN A 540 17.23 -13.94 39.32
CA ASN A 540 18.61 -14.17 39.79
C ASN A 540 19.43 -12.88 39.92
N GLN A 541 19.11 -11.84 39.13
CA GLN A 541 19.72 -10.51 39.25
C GLN A 541 19.06 -9.66 40.35
N GLY A 542 18.09 -10.21 41.09
CA GLY A 542 17.40 -9.55 42.20
C GLY A 542 16.19 -8.72 41.79
N PHE A 543 15.71 -8.82 40.55
CA PHE A 543 14.47 -8.17 40.13
C PHE A 543 13.24 -8.96 40.58
N GLN A 544 12.23 -8.25 41.06
CA GLN A 544 10.94 -8.84 41.46
C GLN A 544 9.78 -8.34 40.58
N GLY A 545 8.72 -9.13 40.46
CA GLY A 545 7.59 -8.81 39.60
C GLY A 545 6.61 -9.95 39.48
N ASN A 546 5.48 -9.67 38.83
CA ASN A 546 4.42 -10.65 38.56
C ASN A 546 4.97 -11.84 37.77
N ASN A 547 4.34 -13.01 37.98
CA ASN A 547 4.63 -14.19 37.17
C ASN A 547 4.12 -13.99 35.74
N TYR A 548 4.85 -14.50 34.76
CA TYR A 548 4.45 -14.40 33.36
C TYR A 548 3.07 -15.07 33.10
N LYS A 549 2.13 -14.28 32.58
CA LYS A 549 0.82 -14.73 32.07
C LYS A 549 0.89 -14.90 30.56
N LEU A 550 0.52 -16.07 30.06
CA LEU A 550 0.65 -16.48 28.66
C LEU A 550 0.05 -15.42 27.70
N LEU A 551 0.82 -15.05 26.66
CA LEU A 551 0.53 -14.06 25.60
C LEU A 551 0.38 -12.60 26.03
N TYR A 552 -0.32 -12.33 27.13
CA TYR A 552 -0.71 -10.96 27.51
C TYR A 552 0.16 -10.33 28.60
N GLY A 553 0.83 -11.15 29.43
CA GLY A 553 1.58 -10.62 30.57
C GLY A 553 0.67 -9.81 31.50
N ASP A 554 1.12 -8.60 31.83
CA ASP A 554 0.40 -7.66 32.70
C ASP A 554 -0.46 -6.64 31.91
N SER A 555 -0.48 -6.69 30.58
CA SER A 555 -1.14 -5.68 29.74
C SER A 555 -2.62 -5.47 30.05
N ILE A 556 -3.36 -6.53 30.42
CA ILE A 556 -4.79 -6.44 30.74
C ILE A 556 -5.02 -5.71 32.06
N GLU A 557 -4.26 -6.07 33.10
CA GLU A 557 -4.36 -5.45 34.43
C GLU A 557 -3.90 -3.99 34.37
N LYS A 558 -2.82 -3.70 33.62
CA LYS A 558 -2.38 -2.34 33.34
C LYS A 558 -3.51 -1.50 32.73
N ALA A 559 -4.19 -2.00 31.70
CA ALA A 559 -5.29 -1.29 31.05
C ALA A 559 -6.49 -1.09 32.00
N GLN A 560 -6.82 -2.09 32.82
CA GLN A 560 -7.90 -1.99 33.81
C GLN A 560 -7.61 -0.91 34.86
N MET A 561 -6.42 -0.94 35.46
CA MET A 561 -6.00 0.05 36.46
C MET A 561 -5.90 1.46 35.88
N GLN A 562 -5.51 1.59 34.61
CA GLN A 562 -5.48 2.88 33.95
C GLN A 562 -6.90 3.41 33.68
N ASN A 563 -7.81 2.58 33.19
CA ASN A 563 -9.21 2.96 32.99
C ASN A 563 -9.91 3.33 34.30
N GLU A 564 -9.65 2.58 35.37
CA GLU A 564 -10.17 2.89 36.70
C GLU A 564 -9.62 4.22 37.23
N ALA A 565 -8.31 4.43 37.13
CA ALA A 565 -7.67 5.69 37.54
C ALA A 565 -8.24 6.89 36.77
N LEU A 566 -8.48 6.75 35.46
CA LEU A 566 -9.03 7.82 34.61
C LEU A 566 -10.54 8.01 34.77
N SER A 567 -11.27 7.12 35.45
CA SER A 567 -12.73 7.19 35.59
C SER A 567 -13.25 8.29 36.51
N LYS A 568 -12.43 8.77 37.45
CA LYS A 568 -12.78 9.80 38.43
C LYS A 568 -11.75 10.92 38.41
N PRO A 569 -12.09 12.20 38.64
CA PRO A 569 -11.11 13.28 38.81
C PRO A 569 -10.41 13.22 40.17
N MET A 570 -9.39 14.06 40.39
CA MET A 570 -8.76 14.22 41.71
C MET A 570 -9.62 15.14 42.59
N SER A 571 -9.64 14.90 43.90
CA SER A 571 -10.47 15.68 44.85
C SER A 571 -9.95 17.09 45.13
N HIS A 572 -8.64 17.31 44.94
CA HIS A 572 -7.99 18.60 45.16
C HIS A 572 -6.93 18.85 44.07
N VAL A 573 -6.59 20.12 43.82
CA VAL A 573 -5.53 20.50 42.87
C VAL A 573 -4.16 20.20 43.49
N SER A 574 -3.61 19.03 43.20
CA SER A 574 -2.32 18.53 43.72
C SER A 574 -1.41 18.10 42.58
N ASN A 575 -0.12 18.40 42.67
CA ASN A 575 0.86 17.95 41.68
C ASN A 575 1.29 16.49 41.88
N ASP A 576 0.81 15.81 42.93
CA ASP A 576 1.04 14.38 43.17
C ASP A 576 0.02 13.52 42.42
N TYR A 577 0.26 13.34 41.12
CA TYR A 577 -0.64 12.59 40.23
C TYR A 577 -0.01 11.30 39.68
N ILE A 578 1.17 10.88 40.17
CA ILE A 578 1.85 9.65 39.71
C ILE A 578 0.94 8.42 39.85
N SER A 579 0.27 8.29 41.01
CA SER A 579 -0.65 7.17 41.29
C SER A 579 -1.85 7.11 40.33
N ARG A 580 -2.19 8.24 39.70
CA ARG A 580 -3.23 8.36 38.68
C ARG A 580 -2.66 8.08 37.29
N SER A 581 -1.55 8.73 36.92
CA SER A 581 -1.01 8.67 35.55
C SER A 581 -0.33 7.34 35.24
N HIS A 582 0.41 6.78 36.19
CA HIS A 582 1.18 5.54 36.06
C HIS A 582 0.70 4.49 37.07
N SER A 583 -0.62 4.37 37.25
CA SER A 583 -1.23 3.57 38.32
C SER A 583 -0.66 2.16 38.45
N PHE A 584 -0.46 1.46 37.33
CA PHE A 584 0.11 0.10 37.33
C PHE A 584 1.60 0.08 37.73
N TYR A 585 2.44 0.95 37.17
CA TYR A 585 3.86 1.01 37.52
C TYR A 585 4.06 1.44 38.98
N HIS A 586 3.29 2.42 39.45
CA HIS A 586 3.27 2.85 40.85
C HIS A 586 2.89 1.71 41.78
N HIS A 587 1.88 0.91 41.42
CA HIS A 587 1.48 -0.27 42.18
C HIS A 587 2.60 -1.33 42.21
N ILE A 588 3.24 -1.61 41.08
CA ILE A 588 4.34 -2.59 41.00
C ILE A 588 5.53 -2.17 41.87
N VAL A 589 5.89 -0.89 41.85
CA VAL A 589 7.00 -0.38 42.67
C VAL A 589 6.66 -0.35 44.15
N LYS A 590 5.41 -0.04 44.53
CA LYS A 590 4.96 -0.17 45.92
C LYS A 590 5.01 -1.62 46.41
N THR A 591 4.68 -2.58 45.56
CA THR A 591 4.63 -4.00 45.91
C THR A 591 6.01 -4.65 45.95
N TYR A 592 6.87 -4.34 44.97
CA TYR A 592 8.13 -5.07 44.73
C TYR A 592 9.39 -4.21 44.87
N GLY A 593 9.25 -2.91 45.14
CA GLY A 593 10.35 -1.95 45.18
C GLY A 593 10.78 -1.44 43.80
N THR A 594 11.78 -0.57 43.79
CA THR A 594 12.31 0.08 42.56
C THR A 594 13.03 -0.90 41.64
N LYS A 595 13.59 -1.99 42.18
CA LYS A 595 14.21 -3.09 41.43
C LYS A 595 13.16 -4.13 41.00
N SER A 596 12.20 -3.68 40.20
CA SER A 596 11.07 -4.49 39.75
C SER A 596 10.94 -4.56 38.23
N PHE A 597 10.09 -5.46 37.73
CA PHE A 597 9.76 -5.59 36.32
C PHE A 597 8.29 -5.96 36.11
N ILE A 598 7.78 -5.65 34.91
CA ILE A 598 6.44 -6.01 34.45
C ILE A 598 6.50 -6.79 33.14
N TRP A 599 5.40 -7.42 32.74
CA TRP A 599 5.27 -8.12 31.46
C TRP A 599 4.46 -7.32 30.45
N LYS A 600 5.08 -6.99 29.32
CA LYS A 600 4.42 -6.47 28.12
C LYS A 600 4.30 -7.59 27.08
N GLY A 601 3.17 -8.29 27.09
CA GLY A 601 3.08 -9.57 26.37
C GLY A 601 4.19 -10.54 26.83
N PRO A 602 4.95 -11.18 25.93
CA PRO A 602 6.07 -12.07 26.30
C PRO A 602 7.38 -11.32 26.64
N ILE A 603 7.40 -9.99 26.64
CA ILE A 603 8.61 -9.19 26.85
C ILE A 603 8.60 -8.62 28.27
N PRO A 604 9.59 -8.92 29.12
CA PRO A 604 9.71 -8.27 30.41
C PRO A 604 10.29 -6.86 30.24
N VAL A 605 9.71 -5.91 30.97
CA VAL A 605 10.13 -4.50 31.03
C VAL A 605 10.64 -4.23 32.44
N VAL A 606 11.95 -4.02 32.58
CA VAL A 606 12.60 -3.72 33.86
C VAL A 606 12.51 -2.23 34.18
N ASN A 607 12.26 -1.92 35.44
CA ASN A 607 12.19 -0.56 35.91
C ASN A 607 13.58 -0.07 36.35
N ILE A 608 14.01 1.10 35.85
CA ILE A 608 15.27 1.74 36.25
C ILE A 608 14.95 3.11 36.84
N TRP A 609 15.13 3.24 38.16
CA TRP A 609 14.73 4.43 38.94
C TRP A 609 15.90 5.33 39.37
N GLU A 610 17.12 4.97 38.98
CA GLU A 610 18.31 5.73 39.34
C GLU A 610 18.72 6.68 38.20
N ALA A 611 18.80 7.97 38.50
CA ALA A 611 19.09 9.03 37.53
C ALA A 611 20.45 8.81 36.83
N GLY A 612 21.46 8.35 37.56
CA GLY A 612 22.78 8.00 37.00
C GLY A 612 22.72 6.88 35.97
N ILE A 613 21.93 5.84 36.23
CA ILE A 613 21.73 4.71 35.30
C ILE A 613 20.90 5.15 34.10
N MET A 614 19.85 5.97 34.29
CA MET A 614 19.09 6.51 33.16
C MET A 614 19.99 7.29 32.20
N LYS A 615 20.90 8.12 32.73
CA LYS A 615 21.91 8.82 31.91
C LYS A 615 22.78 7.84 31.15
N GLU A 616 23.30 6.80 31.79
CA GLU A 616 24.12 5.77 31.15
C GLU A 616 23.38 5.15 29.94
N VAL A 617 22.13 4.72 30.15
CA VAL A 617 21.27 4.12 29.12
C VAL A 617 21.03 5.10 27.96
N LEU A 618 20.74 6.37 28.26
CA LEU A 618 20.47 7.39 27.24
C LEU A 618 21.72 7.79 26.44
N MET A 619 22.92 7.70 27.02
CA MET A 619 24.18 7.97 26.32
C MET A 619 24.58 6.83 25.37
N LYS A 620 24.26 5.57 25.73
CA LYS A 620 24.61 4.36 24.96
C LYS A 620 23.51 3.96 23.96
N MET A 621 23.05 4.89 23.12
CA MET A 621 21.88 4.70 22.24
C MET A 621 21.95 3.47 21.30
N ASN A 622 23.14 3.05 20.88
CA ASN A 622 23.29 1.90 19.98
C ASN A 622 23.12 0.56 20.71
N GLU A 623 23.43 0.53 22.01
CA GLU A 623 23.26 -0.65 22.86
C GLU A 623 21.83 -0.74 23.39
N PHE A 624 21.19 0.43 23.54
CA PHE A 624 19.81 0.61 23.98
C PHE A 624 18.97 1.29 22.87
N PRO A 625 18.65 0.60 21.76
CA PRO A 625 17.71 1.13 20.76
C PRO A 625 16.28 1.25 21.31
N LYS A 626 15.38 1.89 20.58
CA LYS A 626 13.95 1.89 20.93
C LYS A 626 13.34 0.48 20.82
N PRO A 627 12.28 0.18 21.60
CA PRO A 627 11.52 -1.07 21.50
C PRO A 627 11.01 -1.39 20.10
N ASN A 628 10.86 -2.67 19.82
CA ASN A 628 10.14 -3.13 18.64
C ASN A 628 8.64 -3.02 18.89
N THR A 629 8.02 -1.99 18.32
CA THR A 629 6.58 -1.76 18.46
C THR A 629 5.76 -2.46 17.37
N ASN A 630 4.45 -2.54 17.61
CA ASN A 630 3.48 -2.97 16.61
C ASN A 630 3.70 -2.17 15.29
N PRO A 631 3.83 -2.84 14.13
CA PRO A 631 4.04 -2.14 12.86
C PRO A 631 2.98 -1.11 12.50
N LEU A 632 1.74 -1.24 13.01
CA LEU A 632 0.71 -0.22 12.82
C LEU A 632 1.00 1.05 13.63
N LEU A 633 1.59 0.92 14.82
CA LEU A 633 2.06 2.07 15.61
C LEU A 633 3.18 2.82 14.88
N LYS A 634 4.06 2.10 14.18
CA LYS A 634 5.12 2.73 13.37
C LYS A 634 4.57 3.64 12.27
N LEU A 635 3.37 3.36 11.75
CA LEU A 635 2.77 4.16 10.67
C LEU A 635 2.44 5.59 11.09
N LEU A 636 2.28 5.84 12.40
CA LEU A 636 2.05 7.18 12.94
C LEU A 636 3.19 8.13 12.56
N ALA A 637 4.44 7.69 12.74
CA ALA A 637 5.63 8.48 12.40
C ALA A 637 6.87 7.57 12.25
N THR A 638 7.34 7.36 11.01
CA THR A 638 8.57 6.55 10.75
C THR A 638 9.82 7.40 10.49
N GLY A 639 9.72 8.74 10.58
CA GLY A 639 10.82 9.68 10.40
C GLY A 639 11.91 9.59 11.49
N LEU A 640 12.54 10.70 11.87
CA LEU A 640 13.65 10.76 12.82
C LEU A 640 13.37 10.02 14.15
N VAL A 641 12.11 9.99 14.58
CA VAL A 641 11.65 9.27 15.77
C VAL A 641 11.69 7.75 15.62
N GLY A 642 11.48 7.22 14.42
CA GLY A 642 11.32 5.78 14.15
C GLY A 642 12.56 5.07 13.61
N VAL A 643 13.58 5.82 13.15
CA VAL A 643 14.82 5.25 12.61
C VAL A 643 15.91 5.06 13.67
N GLU A 644 16.82 4.13 13.42
CA GLU A 644 17.93 3.74 14.30
C GLU A 644 19.28 3.72 13.55
N GLY A 645 20.39 3.64 14.29
CA GLY A 645 21.74 3.44 13.73
C GLY A 645 22.21 4.57 12.79
N GLN A 646 22.87 4.19 11.70
CA GLN A 646 23.48 5.12 10.74
C GLN A 646 22.43 6.02 10.06
N VAL A 647 21.27 5.47 9.72
CA VAL A 647 20.15 6.22 9.11
C VAL A 647 19.71 7.34 10.05
N TRP A 648 19.53 7.03 11.34
CA TRP A 648 19.21 8.08 12.31
C TRP A 648 20.31 9.14 12.40
N SER A 649 21.58 8.74 12.43
CA SER A 649 22.69 9.69 12.54
C SER A 649 22.74 10.64 11.35
N GLN A 650 22.53 10.13 10.14
CA GLN A 650 22.44 10.93 8.92
C GLN A 650 21.25 11.90 8.96
N ARG A 651 20.05 11.40 9.25
CA ARG A 651 18.84 12.25 9.34
C ARG A 651 18.96 13.31 10.44
N ARG A 652 19.52 12.95 11.61
CA ARG A 652 19.74 13.89 12.71
C ARG A 652 20.73 14.98 12.33
N LYS A 653 21.85 14.62 11.70
CA LYS A 653 22.85 15.58 11.21
C LYS A 653 22.22 16.55 10.21
N LEU A 654 21.38 16.04 9.33
CA LEU A 654 20.72 16.83 8.31
C LEU A 654 19.71 17.82 8.89
N LEU A 655 18.92 17.39 9.89
CA LEU A 655 17.83 18.18 10.46
C LEU A 655 18.28 19.19 11.52
N ASN A 656 19.39 18.93 12.23
CA ASN A 656 19.88 19.79 13.32
C ASN A 656 19.98 21.29 12.97
N PRO A 657 20.52 21.70 11.80
CA PRO A 657 20.65 23.12 11.44
C PRO A 657 19.32 23.89 11.46
N ALA A 658 18.19 23.24 11.16
CA ALA A 658 16.87 23.87 11.16
C ALA A 658 16.42 24.35 12.56
N PHE A 659 17.01 23.77 13.62
CA PHE A 659 16.65 24.03 15.01
C PHE A 659 17.74 24.81 15.78
N HIS A 660 18.73 25.36 15.06
CA HIS A 660 19.72 26.27 15.64
C HIS A 660 19.09 27.65 15.90
N LEU A 661 19.55 28.34 16.95
CA LEU A 661 19.00 29.63 17.38
C LEU A 661 18.98 30.69 16.26
N GLU A 662 20.00 30.71 15.40
CA GLU A 662 20.06 31.65 14.26
C GLU A 662 18.92 31.46 13.26
N LYS A 663 18.49 30.21 13.02
CA LYS A 663 17.34 29.91 12.15
C LYS A 663 16.02 30.17 12.87
N LEU A 664 15.93 29.86 14.17
CA LEU A 664 14.74 30.17 14.98
C LEU A 664 14.47 31.68 15.07
N LYS A 665 15.50 32.52 15.06
CA LYS A 665 15.37 33.98 15.00
C LYS A 665 14.56 34.44 13.78
N LEU A 666 14.74 33.78 12.63
CA LEU A 666 14.00 34.09 11.39
C LEU A 666 12.53 33.66 11.45
N MET A 667 12.19 32.73 12.33
CA MET A 667 10.82 32.23 12.52
C MET A 667 9.99 33.11 13.48
N LEU A 668 10.64 34.02 14.23
CA LEU A 668 9.99 34.86 15.23
C LEU A 668 8.77 35.65 14.74
N PRO A 669 8.78 36.27 13.54
CA PRO A 669 7.60 36.97 13.04
C PRO A 669 6.38 36.06 12.90
N ALA A 670 6.57 34.83 12.39
CA ALA A 670 5.49 33.86 12.25
C ALA A 670 4.98 33.37 13.60
N PHE A 671 5.88 33.14 14.58
CA PHE A 671 5.47 32.85 15.95
C PHE A 671 4.62 33.99 16.54
N SER A 672 5.04 35.24 16.38
CA SER A 672 4.32 36.40 16.88
C SER A 672 2.94 36.54 16.23
N GLU A 673 2.84 36.29 14.93
CA GLU A 673 1.57 36.32 14.19
C GLU A 673 0.56 35.32 14.77
N SER A 674 0.95 34.04 14.89
CA SER A 674 0.09 33.00 15.46
C SER A 674 -0.37 33.31 16.89
N VAL A 675 0.52 33.86 17.72
CA VAL A 675 0.14 34.26 19.08
C VAL A 675 -0.79 35.47 19.05
N ASN A 676 -0.55 36.47 18.20
CA ASN A 676 -1.42 37.64 18.11
C ASN A 676 -2.84 37.27 17.65
N ASP A 677 -2.99 36.28 16.77
CA ASP A 677 -4.32 35.76 16.39
C ASP A 677 -5.07 35.19 17.61
N LEU A 678 -4.36 34.47 18.49
CA LEU A 678 -4.91 34.00 19.77
C LEU A 678 -5.28 35.16 20.70
N ILE A 679 -4.39 36.15 20.84
CA ILE A 679 -4.60 37.33 21.68
C ILE A 679 -5.84 38.09 21.19
N ASN A 680 -5.94 38.40 19.90
CA ASN A 680 -7.07 39.11 19.31
C ASN A 680 -8.40 38.39 19.57
N LYS A 681 -8.39 37.05 19.44
CA LYS A 681 -9.56 36.22 19.74
C LYS A 681 -9.97 36.35 21.22
N TRP A 682 -9.01 36.29 22.15
CA TRP A 682 -9.27 36.43 23.58
C TRP A 682 -9.70 37.86 23.95
N GLU A 683 -9.14 38.88 23.31
CA GLU A 683 -9.55 40.28 23.47
C GLU A 683 -11.00 40.48 23.02
N GLU A 684 -11.38 39.94 21.86
CA GLU A 684 -12.76 40.06 21.37
C GLU A 684 -13.77 39.41 22.34
N MET A 685 -13.43 38.25 22.89
CA MET A 685 -14.28 37.54 23.86
C MET A 685 -14.38 38.28 25.20
N THR A 686 -13.28 38.86 25.68
CA THR A 686 -13.22 39.57 26.97
C THR A 686 -13.69 41.03 26.90
N SER A 687 -13.73 41.64 25.71
CA SER A 687 -14.30 42.99 25.52
C SER A 687 -15.80 43.04 25.80
N LYS A 688 -16.50 41.91 25.68
CA LYS A 688 -17.96 41.78 25.86
C LYS A 688 -18.36 41.60 27.32
N THR A 689 -17.48 41.02 28.15
CA THR A 689 -17.67 40.75 29.58
C THR A 689 -16.33 40.94 30.26
N SER A 690 -16.19 41.92 31.15
CA SER A 690 -14.92 42.35 31.80
C SER A 690 -14.02 41.23 32.34
N SER A 691 -14.57 40.03 32.58
CA SER A 691 -13.87 38.75 32.62
C SER A 691 -14.65 37.68 31.82
N CYS A 692 -13.95 36.67 31.31
CA CYS A 692 -14.55 35.55 30.58
C CYS A 692 -13.90 34.21 31.01
N GLU A 693 -14.71 33.18 31.25
CA GLU A 693 -14.22 31.82 31.45
C GLU A 693 -13.90 31.18 30.10
N LEU A 694 -12.69 30.64 29.96
CA LEU A 694 -12.22 30.02 28.72
C LEU A 694 -11.51 28.69 29.00
N ASP A 695 -11.78 27.67 28.18
CA ASP A 695 -10.93 26.48 28.10
C ASP A 695 -9.71 26.78 27.21
N VAL A 696 -8.59 27.12 27.85
CA VAL A 696 -7.38 27.53 27.13
C VAL A 696 -6.65 26.36 26.46
N CYS A 697 -6.94 25.11 26.85
CA CYS A 697 -6.23 23.94 26.32
C CYS A 697 -6.46 23.79 24.81
N SER A 698 -7.71 23.93 24.35
CA SER A 698 -8.08 23.83 22.93
C SER A 698 -7.45 24.95 22.09
N ASP A 699 -7.40 26.16 22.64
CA ASP A 699 -6.85 27.33 21.97
C ASP A 699 -5.33 27.29 21.86
N LEU A 700 -4.63 26.87 22.93
CA LEU A 700 -3.18 26.66 22.90
C LEU A 700 -2.78 25.50 21.97
N HIS A 701 -3.66 24.50 21.84
CA HIS A 701 -3.45 23.40 20.89
C HIS A 701 -3.52 23.87 19.43
N LYS A 702 -4.46 24.78 19.11
CA LYS A 702 -4.53 25.44 17.80
C LYS A 702 -3.36 26.39 17.57
N LEU A 703 -2.95 27.15 18.58
CA LEU A 703 -1.78 28.02 18.51
C LEU A 703 -0.54 27.25 18.07
N SER A 704 -0.21 26.16 18.77
CA SER A 704 1.00 25.38 18.47
C SER A 704 0.91 24.73 17.08
N ALA A 705 -0.30 24.38 16.64
CA ALA A 705 -0.56 23.81 15.32
C ALA A 705 -0.36 24.83 14.18
N ASP A 706 -0.85 26.06 14.36
CA ASP A 706 -0.67 27.15 13.40
C ASP A 706 0.80 27.56 13.33
N THR A 707 1.42 27.74 14.48
CA THR A 707 2.84 28.03 14.60
C THR A 707 3.68 27.05 13.81
N ILE A 708 3.59 25.74 14.09
CA ILE A 708 4.42 24.73 13.41
C ILE A 708 4.12 24.68 11.91
N SER A 709 2.86 24.90 11.50
CA SER A 709 2.46 24.95 10.09
C SER A 709 3.14 26.11 9.35
N LYS A 710 3.14 27.32 9.95
CA LYS A 710 3.76 28.51 9.36
C LYS A 710 5.28 28.39 9.32
N VAL A 711 5.92 27.99 10.40
CA VAL A 711 7.39 28.01 10.53
C VAL A 711 8.10 26.80 9.91
N ALA A 712 7.48 25.61 9.93
CA ALA A 712 8.11 24.40 9.39
C ALA A 712 7.72 24.14 7.93
N PHE A 713 6.52 24.54 7.51
CA PHE A 713 5.97 24.19 6.20
C PHE A 713 5.56 25.39 5.35
N GLY A 714 5.69 26.63 5.86
CA GLY A 714 5.33 27.87 5.18
C GLY A 714 3.87 27.89 4.69
N SER A 715 3.01 27.13 5.35
CA SER A 715 1.59 26.94 5.06
C SER A 715 0.74 27.48 6.22
N SER A 716 -0.50 27.89 5.99
CA SER A 716 -1.40 28.29 7.07
C SER A 716 -1.93 27.07 7.85
N PHE A 717 -2.41 27.28 9.08
CA PHE A 717 -3.18 26.25 9.80
C PHE A 717 -4.33 25.68 8.97
N GLU A 718 -4.97 26.46 8.11
CA GLU A 718 -6.06 25.98 7.24
C GLU A 718 -5.59 24.91 6.24
N GLU A 719 -4.36 25.01 5.74
CA GLU A 719 -3.77 24.02 4.83
C GLU A 719 -3.27 22.76 5.58
N GLY A 720 -2.85 22.91 6.84
CA GLY A 720 -2.39 21.83 7.73
C GLY A 720 -3.45 21.17 8.61
N GLY A 721 -4.61 21.81 8.82
CA GLY A 721 -5.62 21.45 9.83
C GLY A 721 -6.10 20.01 9.71
N LYS A 722 -6.38 19.59 8.48
CA LYS A 722 -6.79 18.20 8.19
C LYS A 722 -5.70 17.18 8.52
N ILE A 723 -4.42 17.54 8.43
CA ILE A 723 -3.31 16.64 8.80
C ILE A 723 -3.34 16.39 10.31
N PHE A 724 -3.52 17.43 11.12
CA PHE A 724 -3.60 17.31 12.58
C PHE A 724 -4.79 16.46 13.01
N ASP A 725 -5.99 16.72 12.48
CA ASP A 725 -7.18 15.91 12.79
C ASP A 725 -6.96 14.42 12.51
N LEU A 726 -6.36 14.13 11.35
CA LEU A 726 -6.05 12.77 10.92
C LEU A 726 -4.95 12.13 11.80
N LEU A 727 -3.90 12.87 12.17
CA LEU A 727 -2.84 12.39 13.05
C LEU A 727 -3.37 12.12 14.47
N SER A 728 -4.20 13.00 15.02
CA SER A 728 -4.84 12.81 16.34
C SER A 728 -5.78 11.60 16.32
N GLU A 729 -6.59 11.42 15.27
CA GLU A 729 -7.41 10.21 15.12
C GLU A 729 -6.53 8.95 15.01
N GLN A 730 -5.47 9.00 14.20
CA GLN A 730 -4.56 7.88 14.04
C GLN A 730 -3.88 7.52 15.35
N LEU A 731 -3.43 8.51 16.12
CA LEU A 731 -2.83 8.33 17.45
C LEU A 731 -3.78 7.55 18.36
N LEU A 732 -5.04 7.97 18.49
CA LEU A 732 -6.05 7.26 19.29
C LEU A 732 -6.28 5.82 18.83
N LEU A 733 -6.23 5.56 17.52
CA LEU A 733 -6.37 4.21 16.97
C LEU A 733 -5.15 3.33 17.24
N VAL A 734 -3.94 3.87 17.29
CA VAL A 734 -2.71 3.07 17.44
C VAL A 734 -2.24 2.93 18.89
N LEU A 735 -2.63 3.83 19.80
CA LEU A 735 -2.22 3.79 21.20
C LEU A 735 -2.58 2.48 21.92
N PRO A 736 -3.80 1.92 21.79
CA PRO A 736 -4.12 0.63 22.39
C PRO A 736 -3.24 -0.52 21.87
N LEU A 737 -2.64 -0.35 20.68
CA LEU A 737 -1.75 -1.34 20.09
C LEU A 737 -0.34 -1.31 20.72
N ALA A 738 0.03 -0.23 21.42
CA ALA A 738 1.34 -0.07 22.03
C ALA A 738 1.62 -1.14 23.09
N ASP A 739 0.59 -1.57 23.83
CA ASP A 739 0.65 -2.63 24.85
C ASP A 739 0.07 -3.99 24.38
N SER A 740 -0.33 -4.06 23.11
CA SER A 740 -0.85 -5.29 22.49
C SER A 740 0.28 -6.19 21.99
N MET A 741 0.06 -7.51 22.09
CA MET A 741 0.91 -8.47 21.41
C MET A 741 0.72 -8.37 19.88
N TYR A 742 1.78 -8.03 19.16
CA TYR A 742 1.75 -8.08 17.70
C TYR A 742 2.12 -9.47 17.19
N MET A 743 1.16 -10.15 16.56
CA MET A 743 1.44 -11.37 15.80
C MET A 743 1.85 -10.99 14.36
N PRO A 744 2.96 -11.55 13.84
CA PRO A 744 3.36 -11.33 12.45
C PRO A 744 2.20 -11.58 11.47
N GLY A 745 1.92 -10.59 10.61
CA GLY A 745 0.85 -10.64 9.61
C GLY A 745 -0.46 -9.96 10.03
N TRP A 746 -0.69 -9.74 11.33
CA TRP A 746 -1.95 -9.12 11.81
C TRP A 746 -2.18 -7.71 11.27
N ARG A 747 -1.12 -6.97 10.94
CA ARG A 747 -1.23 -5.63 10.32
C ARG A 747 -1.97 -5.64 8.98
N PHE A 748 -2.04 -6.80 8.32
CA PHE A 748 -2.68 -6.98 7.02
C PHE A 748 -4.11 -7.52 7.12
N LEU A 749 -4.54 -7.94 8.33
CA LEU A 749 -5.92 -8.36 8.54
C LEU A 749 -6.84 -7.15 8.36
N PRO A 750 -7.93 -7.27 7.59
CA PRO A 750 -8.75 -6.14 7.19
C PRO A 750 -9.79 -5.78 8.28
N THR A 751 -9.34 -5.61 9.54
CA THR A 751 -10.19 -5.16 10.65
C THR A 751 -10.64 -3.72 10.43
N LYS A 752 -11.75 -3.30 11.07
CA LYS A 752 -12.26 -1.91 10.96
C LYS A 752 -11.18 -0.89 11.33
N GLN A 753 -10.47 -1.14 12.43
CA GLN A 753 -9.36 -0.32 12.90
C GLN A 753 -8.19 -0.28 11.91
N ASN A 754 -7.72 -1.43 11.42
CA ASN A 754 -6.61 -1.49 10.45
C ASN A 754 -6.96 -0.79 9.13
N ARG A 755 -8.19 -0.98 8.63
CA ARG A 755 -8.68 -0.28 7.43
C ARG A 755 -8.67 1.24 7.63
N ARG A 756 -9.13 1.72 8.79
CA ARG A 756 -9.14 3.16 9.08
C ARG A 756 -7.73 3.72 9.22
N ILE A 757 -6.82 3.03 9.93
CA ILE A 757 -5.40 3.42 10.03
C ILE A 757 -4.76 3.56 8.64
N MET A 758 -4.99 2.58 7.76
CA MET A 758 -4.45 2.58 6.39
C MET A 758 -5.07 3.68 5.52
N GLN A 759 -6.37 3.98 5.71
CA GLN A 759 -7.03 5.08 5.01
C GLN A 759 -6.45 6.42 5.45
N ILE A 760 -6.36 6.67 6.76
CA ILE A 760 -5.77 7.88 7.32
C ILE A 760 -4.34 8.07 6.80
N GLN A 761 -3.53 7.00 6.82
CA GLN A 761 -2.17 7.07 6.30
C GLN A 761 -2.12 7.51 4.82
N LYS A 762 -3.01 6.98 3.97
CA LYS A 762 -3.09 7.38 2.56
C LYS A 762 -3.52 8.83 2.39
N GLU A 763 -4.47 9.30 3.20
CA GLU A 763 -4.93 10.69 3.18
C GLU A 763 -3.83 11.66 3.61
N ILE A 764 -3.13 11.39 4.71
CA ILE A 764 -2.00 12.21 5.19
C ILE A 764 -0.89 12.28 4.13
N ILE A 765 -0.48 11.13 3.58
CA ILE A 765 0.55 11.07 2.53
C ILE A 765 0.14 11.92 1.32
N TYR A 766 -1.13 11.86 0.91
CA TYR A 766 -1.64 12.64 -0.21
C TYR A 766 -1.57 14.15 0.05
N ILE A 767 -1.98 14.60 1.24
CA ILE A 767 -1.97 16.03 1.60
C ILE A 767 -0.52 16.55 1.64
N ILE A 768 0.38 15.84 2.33
CA ILE A 768 1.79 16.26 2.44
C ILE A 768 2.48 16.25 1.07
N LYS A 769 2.24 15.24 0.22
CA LYS A 769 2.78 15.22 -1.15
C LYS A 769 2.31 16.42 -1.98
N ASN A 770 1.08 16.90 -1.78
CA ASN A 770 0.59 18.10 -2.46
C ASN A 770 1.27 19.37 -1.94
N ILE A 771 1.52 19.50 -0.63
CA ILE A 771 2.28 20.62 -0.05
C ILE A 771 3.70 20.64 -0.64
N ILE A 772 4.37 19.50 -0.68
CA ILE A 772 5.71 19.35 -1.28
C ILE A 772 5.68 19.73 -2.77
N LYS A 773 4.69 19.25 -3.52
CA LYS A 773 4.56 19.54 -4.95
C LYS A 773 4.36 21.03 -5.22
N LYS A 774 3.45 21.68 -4.48
CA LYS A 774 3.23 23.13 -4.57
C LYS A 774 4.54 23.88 -4.33
N ARG A 775 5.30 23.47 -3.31
CA ARG A 775 6.58 24.11 -2.96
C ARG A 775 7.63 23.93 -4.06
N LYS A 776 7.79 22.72 -4.61
CA LYS A 776 8.72 22.47 -5.72
C LYS A 776 8.36 23.30 -6.95
N ASN A 777 7.08 23.39 -7.29
CA ASN A 777 6.62 24.20 -8.42
C ASN A 777 6.91 25.70 -8.23
N ALA A 778 6.74 26.23 -7.02
CA ALA A 778 7.04 27.62 -6.71
C ALA A 778 8.54 27.93 -6.88
N ILE A 779 9.42 27.04 -6.39
CA ILE A 779 10.88 27.16 -6.55
C ILE A 779 11.27 27.11 -8.04
N GLN A 780 10.70 26.17 -8.81
CA GLN A 780 10.91 26.09 -10.26
C GLN A 780 10.39 27.33 -11.01
N GLY A 781 9.36 27.99 -10.48
CA GLY A 781 8.81 29.25 -10.98
C GLY A 781 9.64 30.48 -10.63
N GLY A 782 10.82 30.32 -9.99
CA GLY A 782 11.74 31.41 -9.67
C GLY A 782 11.57 31.99 -8.26
N GLU A 783 10.68 31.45 -7.42
CA GLU A 783 10.63 31.83 -6.01
C GLU A 783 11.90 31.33 -5.29
N LYS A 784 12.46 32.19 -4.42
CA LYS A 784 13.60 31.78 -3.60
C LYS A 784 13.19 30.65 -2.65
N PRO A 785 14.02 29.60 -2.49
CA PRO A 785 13.81 28.61 -1.44
C PRO A 785 13.63 29.32 -0.09
N LYS A 786 12.57 28.98 0.64
CA LYS A 786 12.39 29.51 1.99
C LYS A 786 13.27 28.69 2.94
N ASP A 787 13.87 29.37 3.91
CA ASP A 787 14.72 28.79 4.97
C ASP A 787 13.92 28.02 6.05
N ASP A 788 12.74 27.49 5.71
CA ASP A 788 11.91 26.69 6.61
C ASP A 788 12.33 25.20 6.61
N LEU A 789 11.78 24.42 7.55
CA LEU A 789 12.15 23.01 7.72
C LEU A 789 11.90 22.18 6.46
N LEU A 790 10.80 22.43 5.75
CA LEU A 790 10.50 21.80 4.47
C LEU A 790 11.50 22.25 3.39
N GLY A 791 11.87 23.53 3.34
CA GLY A 791 12.91 24.04 2.45
C GLY A 791 14.26 23.34 2.65
N ILE A 792 14.70 23.18 3.90
CA ILE A 792 15.94 22.47 4.25
C ILE A 792 15.88 20.99 3.82
N LEU A 793 14.74 20.33 4.03
CA LEU A 793 14.49 18.96 3.57
C LEU A 793 14.52 18.84 2.04
N LEU A 794 14.09 19.87 1.31
CA LEU A 794 14.08 19.88 -0.15
C LEU A 794 15.47 20.22 -0.74
N GLU A 795 16.16 21.22 -0.20
CA GLU A 795 17.49 21.63 -0.68
C GLU A 795 18.55 20.54 -0.48
N SER A 796 18.52 19.86 0.66
CA SER A 796 19.43 18.75 0.93
C SER A 796 19.23 17.57 0.00
N ASN A 797 18.02 17.45 -0.56
CA ASN A 797 17.70 16.42 -1.53
C ASN A 797 18.29 16.70 -2.92
N GLU A 798 18.71 17.94 -3.19
CA GLU A 798 19.30 18.37 -4.47
C GLU A 798 20.84 18.42 -4.45
N LYS A 799 21.46 18.56 -3.26
CA LYS A 799 22.90 18.84 -3.12
C LYS A 799 23.79 17.61 -2.79
N ASP A 800 23.23 16.50 -2.31
CA ASP A 800 24.00 15.32 -1.85
C ASP A 800 23.64 14.02 -2.60
N ASN A 801 24.63 13.19 -2.93
CA ASN A 801 24.46 11.84 -3.51
C ASN A 801 23.75 10.81 -2.59
N ASN A 802 23.38 11.22 -1.36
CA ASN A 802 22.58 10.45 -0.40
C ASN A 802 21.21 11.14 -0.18
N SER A 803 20.50 11.41 -1.29
CA SER A 803 19.22 12.12 -1.34
C SER A 803 18.10 11.31 -0.66
N MET A 804 17.34 11.91 0.27
CA MET A 804 16.18 11.27 0.91
C MET A 804 15.05 11.05 -0.09
N SER A 805 14.39 9.90 -0.05
CA SER A 805 13.24 9.66 -0.90
C SER A 805 12.08 10.60 -0.54
N LEU A 806 11.16 10.84 -1.49
CA LEU A 806 9.96 11.64 -1.22
C LEU A 806 9.14 11.07 -0.06
N GLU A 807 9.07 9.74 0.06
CA GLU A 807 8.42 9.04 1.16
C GLU A 807 9.13 9.33 2.50
N GLU A 808 10.46 9.35 2.52
CA GLU A 808 11.22 9.69 3.73
C GLU A 808 10.96 11.14 4.16
N VAL A 809 10.92 12.08 3.21
CA VAL A 809 10.54 13.48 3.48
C VAL A 809 9.14 13.57 4.08
N VAL A 810 8.16 12.85 3.51
CA VAL A 810 6.78 12.80 4.05
C VAL A 810 6.76 12.27 5.48
N ASP A 811 7.55 11.24 5.79
CA ASP A 811 7.63 10.66 7.12
C ASP A 811 8.32 11.59 8.13
N GLU A 812 9.28 12.41 7.70
CA GLU A 812 9.80 13.51 8.54
C GLU A 812 8.74 14.58 8.79
N CYS A 813 8.00 15.01 7.76
CA CYS A 813 6.92 15.98 7.92
C CYS A 813 5.89 15.53 8.96
N LYS A 814 5.48 14.26 8.94
CA LYS A 814 4.55 13.68 9.94
C LYS A 814 5.08 13.76 11.37
N VAL A 815 6.38 13.51 11.56
CA VAL A 815 7.01 13.64 12.89
C VAL A 815 6.88 15.08 13.38
N PHE A 816 7.15 16.07 12.54
CA PHE A 816 7.14 17.48 12.95
C PHE A 816 5.74 18.03 13.17
N TYR A 817 4.75 17.65 12.34
CA TYR A 817 3.35 17.98 12.60
C TYR A 817 2.89 17.43 13.96
N LEU A 818 3.15 16.15 14.25
CA LEU A 818 2.73 15.55 15.51
C LEU A 818 3.49 16.11 16.72
N ALA A 819 4.82 16.13 16.64
CA ALA A 819 5.67 16.49 17.79
C ALA A 819 5.65 18.00 18.08
N GLY A 820 5.55 18.85 17.06
CA GLY A 820 5.59 20.31 17.24
C GLY A 820 4.31 20.89 17.86
N GLN A 821 3.16 20.29 17.59
CA GLN A 821 1.86 20.78 18.08
C GLN A 821 1.59 20.35 19.53
N GLU A 822 1.64 19.05 19.78
CA GLU A 822 1.07 18.46 20.99
C GLU A 822 1.93 18.76 22.23
N THR A 823 3.27 18.79 22.12
CA THR A 823 4.12 18.98 23.31
C THR A 823 4.18 20.42 23.81
N THR A 824 4.26 21.42 22.93
CA THR A 824 4.36 22.83 23.34
C THR A 824 3.03 23.34 23.89
N SER A 825 1.91 22.93 23.28
CA SER A 825 0.57 23.31 23.75
C SER A 825 0.31 22.84 25.18
N ILE A 826 0.76 21.62 25.52
CA ILE A 826 0.66 21.06 26.86
C ILE A 826 1.56 21.79 27.87
N LEU A 827 2.80 22.13 27.50
CA LEU A 827 3.67 22.96 28.35
C LEU A 827 3.00 24.30 28.68
N LEU A 828 2.47 24.99 27.67
CA LEU A 828 1.76 26.26 27.88
C LEU A 828 0.51 26.07 28.73
N THR A 829 -0.27 25.01 28.48
CA THR A 829 -1.51 24.73 29.22
C THR A 829 -1.24 24.55 30.71
N TRP A 830 -0.27 23.70 31.08
CA TRP A 830 0.11 23.51 32.48
C TRP A 830 0.75 24.75 33.09
N THR A 831 1.46 25.55 32.29
CA THR A 831 2.00 26.85 32.73
C THR A 831 0.88 27.79 33.12
N LEU A 832 -0.17 27.95 32.29
CA LEU A 832 -1.30 28.83 32.61
C LEU A 832 -2.13 28.29 33.80
N ILE A 833 -2.33 26.97 33.90
CA ILE A 833 -2.97 26.36 35.07
C ILE A 833 -2.21 26.70 36.37
N LEU A 834 -0.89 26.51 36.37
CA LEU A 834 -0.07 26.75 37.56
C LEU A 834 0.03 28.24 37.90
N LEU A 835 0.18 29.12 36.91
CA LEU A 835 0.17 30.56 37.14
C LEU A 835 -1.20 31.08 37.57
N GLY A 836 -2.30 30.47 37.09
CA GLY A 836 -3.66 30.76 37.53
C GLY A 836 -3.91 30.36 38.98
N LYS A 837 -3.24 29.31 39.47
CA LYS A 837 -3.25 28.92 40.89
C LYS A 837 -2.29 29.77 41.74
N HIS A 838 -1.13 30.11 41.21
CA HIS A 838 -0.04 30.77 41.93
C HIS A 838 0.13 32.23 41.46
N GLN A 839 -0.84 33.08 41.83
CA GLN A 839 -0.93 34.48 41.42
C GLN A 839 0.33 35.32 41.70
N HIS A 840 1.06 35.02 42.78
CA HIS A 840 2.35 35.65 43.07
C HIS A 840 3.38 35.46 41.93
N TRP A 841 3.50 34.23 41.42
CA TRP A 841 4.42 33.94 40.31
C TRP A 841 3.94 34.53 38.99
N GLN A 842 2.62 34.60 38.78
CA GLN A 842 2.06 35.28 37.61
C GLN A 842 2.41 36.77 37.62
N LYS A 843 2.30 37.42 38.79
CA LYS A 843 2.69 38.82 38.96
C LYS A 843 4.17 39.03 38.69
N LEU A 844 5.05 38.23 39.29
CA LEU A 844 6.50 38.33 39.06
C LEU A 844 6.88 38.14 37.58
N ALA A 845 6.27 37.16 36.91
CA ALA A 845 6.48 36.94 35.49
C ALA A 845 5.98 38.12 34.66
N ARG A 846 4.81 38.67 34.99
CA ARG A 846 4.26 39.85 34.31
C ARG A 846 5.15 41.08 34.52
N ASP A 847 5.62 41.32 35.73
CA ASP A 847 6.52 42.44 36.04
C ASP A 847 7.84 42.31 35.27
N GLU A 848 8.44 41.11 35.20
CA GLU A 848 9.61 40.84 34.35
C GLU A 848 9.34 41.14 32.86
N VAL A 849 8.19 40.67 32.36
CA VAL A 849 7.77 40.87 30.97
C VAL A 849 7.59 42.36 30.66
N LEU A 850 6.85 43.10 31.50
CA LEU A 850 6.59 44.52 31.31
C LEU A 850 7.86 45.36 31.43
N ASN A 851 8.77 45.02 32.35
CA ASN A 851 10.06 45.71 32.49
C ASN A 851 10.97 45.48 31.27
N THR A 852 10.92 44.28 30.68
CA THR A 852 11.78 43.92 29.54
C THR A 852 11.23 44.44 28.21
N PHE A 853 9.91 44.35 27.99
CA PHE A 853 9.28 44.59 26.68
C PHE A 853 8.31 45.78 26.66
N GLY A 854 7.84 46.26 27.82
CA GLY A 854 6.75 47.22 27.91
C GLY A 854 5.37 46.57 27.69
N SER A 855 4.31 47.38 27.76
CA SER A 855 2.92 46.89 27.72
C SER A 855 2.42 46.51 26.34
N ASN A 856 3.00 47.01 25.23
CA ASN A 856 2.42 46.89 23.88
C ASN A 856 3.43 46.66 22.75
N LYS A 857 4.65 46.17 23.03
CA LYS A 857 5.67 45.96 22.00
C LYS A 857 5.87 44.49 21.67
N THR A 858 6.06 44.20 20.38
CA THR A 858 6.46 42.87 19.89
C THR A 858 7.85 42.50 20.43
N PRO A 859 8.00 41.33 21.07
CA PRO A 859 9.27 40.89 21.62
C PRO A 859 10.35 40.67 20.54
N HIS A 860 11.58 41.12 20.79
CA HIS A 860 12.73 40.81 19.95
C HIS A 860 13.47 39.56 20.47
N PHE A 861 14.03 38.76 19.56
CA PHE A 861 14.63 37.44 19.89
C PHE A 861 15.69 37.51 21.01
N GLN A 862 16.56 38.53 20.96
CA GLN A 862 17.66 38.68 21.93
C GLN A 862 17.18 38.91 23.36
N ASP A 863 16.00 39.51 23.53
CA ASP A 863 15.44 39.84 24.83
C ASP A 863 14.70 38.66 25.48
N LEU A 864 14.27 37.66 24.70
CA LEU A 864 13.68 36.42 25.24
C LEU A 864 14.66 35.62 26.11
N ASN A 865 15.96 35.80 25.89
CA ASN A 865 17.00 35.19 26.71
C ASN A 865 17.18 35.89 28.08
N ARG A 866 16.65 37.11 28.25
CA ARG A 866 16.74 37.88 29.50
C ARG A 866 15.63 37.54 30.51
N LEU A 867 14.63 36.77 30.08
CA LEU A 867 13.47 36.35 30.88
C LEU A 867 13.84 35.21 31.85
N ASN A 868 14.45 35.56 32.98
CA ASN A 868 14.92 34.60 33.99
C ASN A 868 13.74 33.97 34.75
N ILE A 869 12.79 34.77 35.22
CA ILE A 869 11.62 34.31 35.98
C ILE A 869 10.73 33.42 35.11
N VAL A 870 10.43 33.83 33.87
CA VAL A 870 9.68 32.98 32.94
C VAL A 870 10.41 31.66 32.66
N THR A 871 11.74 31.69 32.50
CA THR A 871 12.52 30.46 32.29
C THR A 871 12.45 29.53 33.49
N MET A 872 12.53 30.07 34.71
CA MET A 872 12.39 29.32 35.96
C MET A 872 11.01 28.67 36.08
N ILE A 873 9.95 29.42 35.74
CA ILE A 873 8.56 28.91 35.72
C ILE A 873 8.44 27.76 34.73
N LEU A 874 8.89 27.93 33.47
CA LEU A 874 8.79 26.90 32.45
C LEU A 874 9.55 25.63 32.84
N ASN A 875 10.75 25.76 33.44
CA ASN A 875 11.50 24.60 33.93
C ASN A 875 10.79 23.87 35.07
N GLU A 876 10.18 24.59 36.00
CA GLU A 876 9.41 23.99 37.10
C GLU A 876 8.11 23.32 36.60
N VAL A 877 7.45 23.91 35.61
CA VAL A 877 6.31 23.28 34.93
C VAL A 877 6.76 22.00 34.22
N LEU A 878 7.87 22.02 33.48
CA LEU A 878 8.43 20.84 32.82
C LEU A 878 8.85 19.74 33.80
N ARG A 879 9.20 20.10 35.04
CA ARG A 879 9.51 19.15 36.12
C ARG A 879 8.23 18.48 36.65
N LEU A 880 7.21 19.26 36.95
CA LEU A 880 5.96 18.74 37.54
C LEU A 880 5.04 18.09 36.51
N TYR A 881 4.97 18.64 35.31
CA TYR A 881 4.09 18.24 34.21
C TYR A 881 4.87 18.09 32.90
N PRO A 882 5.87 17.19 32.84
CA PRO A 882 6.57 16.92 31.59
C PRO A 882 5.58 16.40 30.54
N PRO A 883 5.59 16.91 29.30
CA PRO A 883 4.74 16.38 28.24
C PRO A 883 4.97 14.89 28.00
N VAL A 884 6.23 14.43 28.03
CA VAL A 884 6.59 13.01 27.94
C VAL A 884 7.03 12.51 29.32
N THR A 885 6.26 11.57 29.89
CA THR A 885 6.44 11.10 31.28
C THR A 885 7.34 9.89 31.44
N GLU A 886 7.58 9.16 30.36
CA GLU A 886 8.44 7.98 30.37
C GLU A 886 9.20 7.81 29.05
N LEU A 887 10.29 7.05 29.10
CA LEU A 887 10.98 6.54 27.91
C LEU A 887 11.15 5.03 28.01
N LEU A 888 11.04 4.36 26.86
CA LEU A 888 11.33 2.93 26.75
C LEU A 888 12.58 2.70 25.90
N ARG A 889 13.38 1.71 26.29
CA ARG A 889 14.55 1.21 25.55
C ARG A 889 14.57 -0.30 25.52
N ARG A 890 15.29 -0.89 24.58
CA ARG A 890 15.48 -2.35 24.47
C ARG A 890 16.94 -2.71 24.65
N VAL A 891 17.21 -3.79 25.36
CA VAL A 891 18.55 -4.38 25.49
C VAL A 891 18.86 -5.22 24.25
N SER A 892 19.85 -4.79 23.45
CA SER A 892 20.22 -5.46 22.19
C SER A 892 21.11 -6.70 22.40
N LYS A 893 21.99 -6.65 23.40
CA LYS A 893 22.93 -7.70 23.80
C LYS A 893 23.03 -7.73 25.32
N ASP A 894 23.42 -8.86 25.90
CA ASP A 894 23.67 -8.97 27.34
C ASP A 894 24.69 -7.89 27.76
N ILE A 895 24.30 -7.04 28.71
CA ILE A 895 25.06 -5.84 29.06
C ILE A 895 24.94 -5.51 30.54
N LYS A 896 26.04 -5.06 31.14
CA LYS A 896 26.07 -4.53 32.50
C LYS A 896 25.52 -3.10 32.52
N VAL A 897 24.55 -2.85 33.39
CA VAL A 897 23.87 -1.57 33.62
C VAL A 897 23.84 -1.33 35.13
N GLY A 898 24.56 -0.30 35.59
CA GLY A 898 24.90 -0.18 37.01
C GLY A 898 25.57 -1.47 37.53
N ASP A 899 25.03 -2.05 38.60
CA ASP A 899 25.51 -3.30 39.19
C ASP A 899 24.79 -4.56 38.69
N THR A 900 23.88 -4.43 37.72
CA THR A 900 23.08 -5.54 37.19
C THR A 900 23.47 -5.90 35.77
N ILE A 901 23.37 -7.18 35.43
CA ILE A 901 23.46 -7.63 34.04
C ILE A 901 22.04 -7.74 33.50
N LEU A 902 21.75 -7.09 32.38
CA LEU A 902 20.47 -7.20 31.69
C LEU A 902 20.65 -8.05 30.43
N PRO A 903 19.83 -9.10 30.23
CA PRO A 903 19.95 -9.98 29.08
C PRO A 903 19.29 -9.38 27.83
N SER A 904 19.75 -9.80 26.65
CA SER A 904 19.17 -9.42 25.36
C SER A 904 17.68 -9.76 25.29
N GLY A 905 16.89 -8.84 24.75
CA GLY A 905 15.45 -9.02 24.56
C GLY A 905 14.58 -8.44 25.70
N VAL A 906 15.17 -8.00 26.80
CA VAL A 906 14.49 -7.23 27.86
C VAL A 906 14.31 -5.77 27.41
N GLU A 907 13.23 -5.14 27.84
CA GLU A 907 13.01 -3.70 27.69
C GLU A 907 13.25 -2.96 29.01
N ILE A 908 13.63 -1.70 28.94
CA ILE A 908 13.94 -0.82 30.07
C ILE A 908 12.91 0.31 30.09
N TYR A 909 12.26 0.49 31.24
CA TYR A 909 11.39 1.61 31.55
C TYR A 909 12.17 2.69 32.31
N LEU A 910 12.13 3.92 31.78
CA LEU A 910 12.79 5.11 32.32
C LEU A 910 11.71 6.11 32.78
N PRO A 911 11.37 6.17 34.10
CA PRO A 911 10.32 7.02 34.65
C PRO A 911 10.79 8.47 34.77
N ILE A 912 10.46 9.32 33.80
CA ILE A 912 10.83 10.74 33.83
C ILE A 912 10.05 11.45 34.95
N LEU A 913 8.72 11.29 34.97
CA LEU A 913 7.85 11.95 35.93
C LEU A 913 8.23 11.61 37.36
N ASP A 914 8.47 10.34 37.65
CA ASP A 914 8.75 9.92 39.01
C ASP A 914 10.10 10.44 39.50
N ILE A 915 11.15 10.45 38.65
CA ILE A 915 12.44 11.05 39.00
C ILE A 915 12.31 12.57 39.18
N HIS A 916 11.44 13.23 38.42
CA HIS A 916 11.23 14.68 38.55
C HIS A 916 10.49 15.07 39.82
N GLN A 917 9.76 14.14 40.45
CA GLN A 917 9.04 14.35 41.71
C GLN A 917 9.65 13.58 42.91
N ASP A 918 10.80 12.93 42.72
CA ASP A 918 11.47 12.16 43.77
C ASP A 918 12.19 13.10 44.75
N GLY A 919 11.78 13.03 46.02
CA GLY A 919 12.35 13.82 47.11
C GLY A 919 13.85 13.56 47.31
N LYS A 920 14.38 12.41 46.88
CA LYS A 920 15.82 12.12 46.88
C LYS A 920 16.62 13.16 46.09
N TYR A 921 16.08 13.64 44.97
CA TYR A 921 16.78 14.59 44.09
C TYR A 921 16.30 16.03 44.28
N TRP A 922 15.03 16.21 44.66
CA TRP A 922 14.38 17.52 44.66
C TRP A 922 14.01 18.04 46.06
N GLY A 923 14.28 17.28 47.12
CA GLY A 923 13.98 17.65 48.51
C GLY A 923 12.52 17.38 48.93
N ASP A 924 12.18 17.70 50.17
CA ASP A 924 10.85 17.43 50.74
C ASP A 924 9.72 18.17 50.01
N ASP A 925 10.04 19.31 49.39
CA ASP A 925 9.12 20.12 48.59
C ASP A 925 9.04 19.70 47.12
N ALA A 926 9.52 18.48 46.76
CA ALA A 926 9.54 17.99 45.38
C ALA A 926 8.17 18.03 44.68
N LYS A 927 7.06 17.97 45.40
CA LYS A 927 5.70 18.01 44.84
C LYS A 927 5.11 19.44 44.82
N GLU A 928 5.80 20.42 45.38
CA GLU A 928 5.37 21.80 45.38
C GLU A 928 5.83 22.53 44.11
N PHE A 929 5.05 23.54 43.71
CA PHE A 929 5.42 24.43 42.61
C PHE A 929 6.34 25.54 43.12
N ASN A 930 7.64 25.36 42.89
CA ASN A 930 8.68 26.28 43.36
C ASN A 930 9.68 26.64 42.23
N PRO A 931 9.34 27.61 41.37
CA PRO A 931 10.25 28.12 40.34
C PRO A 931 11.60 28.60 40.86
N ASN A 932 11.69 29.06 42.12
CA ASN A 932 12.95 29.56 42.70
C ASN A 932 14.06 28.50 42.70
N ARG A 933 13.71 27.21 42.61
CA ARG A 933 14.66 26.11 42.50
C ARG A 933 15.63 26.25 41.32
N PHE A 934 15.21 26.91 40.25
CA PHE A 934 15.99 27.11 39.03
C PHE A 934 16.70 28.46 38.95
N ASN A 935 16.77 29.24 40.04
CA ASN A 935 17.36 30.59 40.06
C ASN A 935 18.84 30.62 39.65
N GLU A 936 19.61 29.59 40.03
CA GLU A 936 21.02 29.41 39.66
C GLU A 936 21.18 28.42 38.48
N GLY A 937 20.09 28.14 37.76
CA GLY A 937 20.06 27.23 36.61
C GLY A 937 19.95 25.74 36.97
N ILE A 938 19.77 24.92 35.93
CA ILE A 938 19.45 23.48 36.05
C ILE A 938 20.53 22.70 36.80
N SER A 939 21.82 23.02 36.59
CA SER A 939 22.93 22.28 37.23
C SER A 939 22.91 22.42 38.75
N LYS A 940 22.51 23.59 39.26
CA LYS A 940 22.39 23.87 40.70
C LYS A 940 21.10 23.29 41.27
N ALA A 941 19.98 23.46 40.55
CA ALA A 941 18.69 22.88 40.91
C ALA A 941 18.73 21.36 41.14
N THR A 942 19.66 20.67 40.47
CA THR A 942 19.82 19.21 40.52
C THR A 942 21.01 18.77 41.39
N ASN A 943 21.74 19.69 42.05
CA ASN A 943 22.95 19.42 42.81
C ASN A 943 24.02 18.64 42.01
N GLY A 944 24.14 18.92 40.70
CA GLY A 944 25.03 18.19 39.79
C GLY A 944 24.57 16.77 39.41
N ASN A 945 23.44 16.30 39.96
CA ASN A 945 22.82 15.05 39.54
C ASN A 945 22.14 15.25 38.18
N MET A 946 22.24 14.28 37.29
CA MET A 946 21.52 14.33 36.03
C MET A 946 20.12 13.75 36.23
N CYS A 947 19.22 14.48 36.91
CA CYS A 947 17.85 14.04 37.23
C CYS A 947 16.73 14.86 36.55
N PHE A 948 17.09 15.81 35.67
CA PHE A 948 16.13 16.62 34.91
C PHE A 948 16.18 16.26 33.42
N PHE A 949 15.10 15.66 32.91
CA PHE A 949 15.01 15.02 31.58
C PHE A 949 13.73 15.39 30.78
N PRO A 950 13.19 16.62 30.84
CA PRO A 950 11.92 16.94 30.17
C PRO A 950 11.98 16.81 28.64
N PHE A 951 13.17 16.86 28.06
CA PHE A 951 13.43 16.69 26.63
C PHE A 951 14.19 15.38 26.33
N GLY A 952 14.22 14.44 27.28
CA GLY A 952 15.07 13.26 27.24
C GLY A 952 16.54 13.58 27.54
N GLY A 953 17.46 12.79 26.97
CA GLY A 953 18.90 12.96 27.18
C GLY A 953 19.76 12.18 26.19
N GLY A 954 21.07 12.43 26.24
CA GLY A 954 22.05 11.83 25.34
C GLY A 954 21.92 12.32 23.88
N PRO A 955 22.51 11.60 22.90
CA PRO A 955 22.47 11.98 21.48
C PRO A 955 21.05 12.08 20.90
N ARG A 956 20.07 11.45 21.56
CA ARG A 956 18.65 11.41 21.17
C ARG A 956 17.81 12.49 21.86
N ILE A 957 18.41 13.47 22.52
CA ILE A 957 17.70 14.63 23.10
C ILE A 957 16.78 15.28 22.05
N CYS A 958 15.64 15.81 22.48
CA CYS A 958 14.66 16.44 21.60
C CYS A 958 15.33 17.44 20.66
N ILE A 959 15.08 17.31 19.35
CA ILE A 959 15.63 18.23 18.35
C ILE A 959 14.98 19.62 18.44
N GLY A 960 13.70 19.65 18.82
CA GLY A 960 12.90 20.87 18.95
C GLY A 960 13.00 21.55 20.31
N LEU A 961 13.99 21.24 21.15
CA LEU A 961 14.12 21.84 22.50
C LEU A 961 14.13 23.37 22.44
N ASN A 962 15.02 23.95 21.62
CA ASN A 962 15.13 25.41 21.49
C ASN A 962 13.86 26.01 20.87
N PHE A 963 13.26 25.32 19.90
CA PHE A 963 12.01 25.72 19.27
C PHE A 963 10.88 25.86 20.28
N ALA A 964 10.63 24.80 21.07
CA ALA A 964 9.57 24.76 22.07
C ALA A 964 9.77 25.82 23.16
N MET A 965 11.01 26.05 23.59
CA MET A 965 11.30 27.07 24.61
C MET A 965 11.11 28.50 24.08
N VAL A 966 11.48 28.78 22.82
CA VAL A 966 11.25 30.10 22.20
C VAL A 966 9.77 30.34 22.00
N GLU A 967 9.04 29.37 21.46
CA GLU A 967 7.60 29.43 21.27
C GLU A 967 6.86 29.67 22.60
N ALA A 968 7.16 28.87 23.62
CA ALA A 968 6.51 28.97 24.93
C ALA A 968 6.79 30.32 25.61
N LYS A 969 8.05 30.82 25.55
CA LYS A 969 8.41 32.14 26.10
C LYS A 969 7.66 33.25 25.39
N LEU A 970 7.64 33.25 24.05
CA LEU A 970 6.98 34.30 23.28
C LEU A 970 5.47 34.32 23.55
N ALA A 971 4.83 33.14 23.54
CA ALA A 971 3.41 33.01 23.85
C ALA A 971 3.11 33.56 25.25
N LEU A 972 3.90 33.19 26.25
CA LEU A 972 3.70 33.65 27.61
C LEU A 972 3.92 35.16 27.76
N VAL A 973 4.92 35.73 27.08
CA VAL A 973 5.16 37.19 27.06
C VAL A 973 3.93 37.93 26.55
N LEU A 974 3.41 37.55 25.38
CA LEU A 974 2.29 38.25 24.75
C LEU A 974 0.99 38.07 25.57
N ILE A 975 0.76 36.88 26.14
CA ILE A 975 -0.37 36.63 27.05
C ILE A 975 -0.24 37.51 28.31
N LEU A 976 0.94 37.53 28.95
CA LEU A 976 1.18 38.29 30.19
C LEU A 976 1.29 39.80 29.97
N GLN A 977 1.43 40.30 28.74
CA GLN A 977 1.26 41.73 28.46
C GLN A 977 -0.21 42.15 28.52
N ARG A 978 -1.12 41.29 28.07
CA ARG A 978 -2.54 41.61 27.80
C ARG A 978 -3.51 41.14 28.85
N PHE A 979 -3.20 40.03 29.51
CA PHE A 979 -4.14 39.32 30.35
C PHE A 979 -3.58 39.02 31.72
N SER A 980 -4.48 38.97 32.70
CA SER A 980 -4.31 38.23 33.95
C SER A 980 -5.35 37.12 33.99
N PHE A 981 -5.04 36.01 34.64
CA PHE A 981 -5.95 34.87 34.69
C PHE A 981 -5.89 34.11 36.01
N GLU A 982 -6.97 33.45 36.39
CA GLU A 982 -7.06 32.59 37.57
C GLU A 982 -7.78 31.28 37.23
N LEU A 983 -7.61 30.24 38.07
CA LEU A 983 -8.36 28.99 37.89
C LEU A 983 -9.86 29.27 38.03
N SER A 984 -10.65 28.82 37.05
CA SER A 984 -12.10 28.88 37.19
C SER A 984 -12.57 27.91 38.30
N PRO A 985 -13.63 28.24 39.06
CA PRO A 985 -14.35 27.29 39.89
C PRO A 985 -14.84 26.03 39.14
N SER A 986 -15.02 26.10 37.81
CA SER A 986 -15.41 24.97 36.97
C SER A 986 -14.25 24.02 36.61
N TYR A 987 -13.00 24.42 36.89
CA TYR A 987 -11.82 23.63 36.55
C TYR A 987 -11.77 22.31 37.33
N VAL A 988 -11.67 21.20 36.59
CA VAL A 988 -11.54 19.85 37.16
C VAL A 988 -10.11 19.35 37.00
N HIS A 989 -9.36 19.32 38.10
CA HIS A 989 -7.99 18.84 38.07
C HIS A 989 -7.91 17.31 37.90
N ALA A 990 -7.53 16.88 36.70
CA ALA A 990 -7.35 15.47 36.36
C ALA A 990 -6.25 15.29 35.31
N PRO A 991 -4.96 15.30 35.70
CA PRO A 991 -3.87 14.96 34.79
C PRO A 991 -4.04 13.54 34.24
N ALA A 992 -3.91 13.36 32.94
CA ALA A 992 -4.02 12.06 32.27
C ALA A 992 -2.88 11.86 31.27
N VAL A 993 -2.26 10.69 31.31
CA VAL A 993 -1.23 10.26 30.36
C VAL A 993 -1.86 9.27 29.37
N ILE A 994 -2.09 9.74 28.15
CA ILE A 994 -2.59 8.92 27.04
C ILE A 994 -1.48 8.66 26.02
N SER A 995 -0.79 9.73 25.64
CA SER A 995 0.53 9.72 24.96
C SER A 995 1.44 10.80 25.52
N ILE A 996 0.83 11.88 26.02
CA ILE A 996 1.44 12.99 26.72
C ILE A 996 0.55 13.37 27.93
N THR A 997 1.10 14.13 28.87
CA THR A 997 0.40 14.58 30.09
C THR A 997 -0.57 15.72 29.80
N ARG A 998 -1.85 15.43 29.64
CA ARG A 998 -2.87 16.47 29.37
C ARG A 998 -3.88 16.60 30.52
N PRO A 999 -4.52 17.77 30.70
CA PRO A 999 -5.68 17.86 31.58
C PRO A 999 -6.87 17.16 30.92
N GLN A 1000 -7.41 16.12 31.57
CA GLN A 1000 -8.43 15.24 31.00
C GLN A 1000 -9.73 15.98 30.61
N PHE A 1001 -10.08 17.03 31.34
CA PHE A 1001 -11.33 17.79 31.18
C PHE A 1001 -11.11 19.22 30.66
N GLY A 1002 -9.95 19.50 30.06
CA GLY A 1002 -9.58 20.85 29.61
C GLY A 1002 -8.98 21.72 30.72
N ALA A 1003 -8.79 23.00 30.42
CA ALA A 1003 -8.13 23.97 31.30
C ALA A 1003 -8.97 25.25 31.40
N GLN A 1004 -10.02 25.21 32.23
CA GLN A 1004 -10.91 26.36 32.44
C GLN A 1004 -10.23 27.44 33.29
N LEU A 1005 -10.00 28.61 32.70
CA LEU A 1005 -9.43 29.79 33.36
C LEU A 1005 -10.37 30.97 33.22
N ASN A 1006 -10.48 31.78 34.28
CA ASN A 1006 -11.10 33.10 34.20
C ASN A 1006 -10.04 34.08 33.70
N ILE A 1007 -10.22 34.58 32.49
CA ILE A 1007 -9.30 35.53 31.86
C ILE A 1007 -9.87 36.95 31.98
N LYS A 1008 -9.02 37.87 32.42
CA LYS A 1008 -9.31 39.30 32.50
C LYS A 1008 -8.38 40.07 31.58
N TRP A 1009 -8.96 40.86 30.68
CA TRP A 1009 -8.21 41.77 29.84
C TRP A 1009 -7.77 43.00 30.65
N LEU A 1010 -6.47 43.29 30.60
CA LEU A 1010 -5.86 44.41 31.30
C LEU A 1010 -5.61 45.49 30.24
N HIS A 1011 -6.43 46.54 30.26
CA HIS A 1011 -6.28 47.69 29.34
C HIS A 1011 -4.84 48.21 29.40
N GLY A 1012 -4.23 48.39 28.22
CA GLY A 1012 -2.85 48.82 28.06
C GLY A 1012 -2.58 50.23 28.56
#